data_AF-A0A8T1H7P2-F1
#
_entry.id   AF-A0A8T1H7P2-F1
#
_cell.length_a   1.000
_cell.length_b   1.000
_cell.length_c   1.000
_cell.angle_alpha   90.00
_cell.angle_beta   90.00
_cell.angle_gamma   90.00
#
_symmetry.space_group_name_H-M   'P 1'
#
loop_
_entity.id
_entity.type
_entity.pdbx_description
1 polymer ?
#
loop_
_entity_poly.entity_id
_entity_poly.type
_entity_poly.pdbx_seq_one_letter_code
_entity_poly.pdbx_strand_id
1 'polypeptide(L)'
;MGRADSRASDVSARDLRLTGLGGRASSSHNRQRSDSRASRLSRTSSRSSMSGATRSRQSSFVSNFGVTKGKKRKDSNALSTITENWNLADEQFGSSFSEFDAQEQPIREELQRGLAIINDHTTKLKEIEDAITAAMSEVWGYWADPIQLYLHPAERVDVQDLIKTDNELFNKVLTVFSVLCDEISELKVTVEDNFYPALIMFGQARHGEEGEVKGGEDEVHIGRMLAFFQDISNFVDRCNAITINMIHQLASLYQSFQKLWKSTFKLVHLHPVFDALASLLEVMITIDAIVIDNPNIITSWDKYKRMMQYVRSDPPRYNVTVEKVKQFERLLVSLDQTIMSAQVFQSCIEQDFEVFSGGDVAEDDEDPDGSDSERGGRRASSSGGESRIDIRTNRVFLEEFVHCISTRLGIAEGAITSATETFERNDLVGTAGLYVLLRRLQPSNVPADPVLYKRLWETQTKAPCVTICGKIMWYMPDFLLKYSPMTSKKLHPTDIVQFRREYLHSLDDAFPADVTTAKLELSAWLVRMESFFQPTTRGMGDASRTLSIRGNLILKGLILAKRVQTMMHTLVNLHLSLQIPMPKRVVRPLYTCIEILQAVEFMFARKNPILAESSSHLLRQVAHSLFSFFRPLKAHLEASKKFDVLAAVTVLEDILNSGESFSYTHITVLDLAAQIAMISPDNGSAASEKGSDLDATVPMGLKDAGEPVKLIWKLRLLSDFQRKIRGACDCSFFYWSRELLHPFLADLYNQPEQANRIQYVVGGFLDAIKLLRGAQHETDNELYVNAYAEFIESVLEEEIVENLCKDVENDLRLHVHSVHLDHLDAPNPKSADFKVLHYYLDLRPIRLHGKTLDLRQHVTHYLESTFYNLTTVVLHDWKTYGEMRNLANDKYGLSLADNHLPMGSLDQ
;
A
#
# COMPACT_ATOMS: atom_id res chain seq x y z
N MET A 1 1.52 -34.27 -13.97
CA MET A 1 2.93 -34.12 -13.52
C MET A 1 3.69 -33.40 -14.62
N GLY A 2 4.44 -32.35 -14.24
CA GLY A 2 5.02 -31.35 -15.13
C GLY A 2 4.76 -29.95 -14.56
N ARG A 3 5.34 -29.65 -13.39
CA ARG A 3 5.27 -28.34 -12.75
C ARG A 3 6.06 -27.35 -13.63
N ALA A 4 5.40 -26.28 -14.06
CA ALA A 4 6.08 -25.06 -14.48
C ALA A 4 6.75 -24.48 -13.24
N ASP A 5 8.08 -24.36 -13.27
CA ASP A 5 8.85 -23.73 -12.22
C ASP A 5 8.32 -22.30 -11.95
N SER A 6 8.20 -21.99 -10.66
CA SER A 6 7.65 -20.75 -10.10
C SER A 6 8.51 -19.52 -10.45
N ARG A 7 8.29 -19.01 -11.67
CA ARG A 7 8.87 -17.74 -12.17
C ARG A 7 8.53 -16.52 -11.30
N ALA A 8 7.51 -16.57 -10.44
CA ALA A 8 7.12 -15.45 -9.58
C ALA A 8 8.21 -15.03 -8.58
N SER A 9 9.01 -15.97 -8.07
CA SER A 9 10.12 -15.66 -7.16
C SER A 9 11.34 -15.07 -7.88
N ASP A 10 11.58 -15.47 -9.13
CA ASP A 10 12.64 -14.95 -9.99
C ASP A 10 12.30 -13.58 -10.60
N VAL A 11 11.02 -13.24 -10.78
CA VAL A 11 10.60 -11.95 -11.35
C VAL A 11 10.83 -10.81 -10.37
N SER A 12 10.56 -11.00 -9.06
CA SER A 12 10.93 -10.03 -8.02
C SER A 12 12.45 -9.80 -7.93
N ALA A 13 13.26 -10.81 -8.30
CA ALA A 13 14.71 -10.68 -8.38
C ALA A 13 15.21 -10.14 -9.74
N ARG A 14 14.42 -10.24 -10.81
CA ARG A 14 14.77 -9.75 -12.16
C ARG A 14 14.62 -8.24 -12.30
N ASP A 15 13.70 -7.62 -11.56
CA ASP A 15 13.60 -6.15 -11.50
C ASP A 15 14.87 -5.47 -10.95
N LEU A 16 15.74 -6.24 -10.26
CA LEU A 16 17.03 -5.76 -9.75
C LEU A 16 18.21 -5.98 -10.73
N ARG A 17 18.02 -6.64 -11.89
CA ARG A 17 19.11 -6.96 -12.84
C ARG A 17 19.17 -6.05 -14.08
N LEU A 18 18.25 -5.11 -14.25
CA LEU A 18 18.28 -4.15 -15.37
C LEU A 18 19.09 -2.87 -15.10
N THR A 19 19.68 -2.71 -13.91
CA THR A 19 20.69 -1.67 -13.64
C THR A 19 22.11 -2.18 -13.91
N GLY A 20 22.36 -2.58 -15.16
CA GLY A 20 23.68 -2.97 -15.64
C GLY A 20 24.30 -1.86 -16.50
N LEU A 21 24.98 -0.89 -15.87
CA LEU A 21 25.84 0.07 -16.57
C LEU A 21 26.86 -0.68 -17.44
N GLY A 22 26.82 -0.43 -18.74
CA GLY A 22 27.84 -0.87 -19.69
C GLY A 22 29.20 -0.27 -19.31
N GLY A 23 30.15 -1.12 -18.96
CA GLY A 23 31.52 -0.74 -18.61
C GLY A 23 32.50 -1.81 -19.06
N ARG A 24 33.42 -1.40 -19.94
CA ARG A 24 34.42 -2.18 -20.66
C ARG A 24 35.18 -3.22 -19.83
N ALA A 25 35.42 -4.37 -20.45
CA ALA A 25 36.32 -5.40 -19.98
C ALA A 25 37.78 -4.91 -19.88
N SER A 26 38.40 -5.11 -18.72
CA SER A 26 39.85 -5.24 -18.60
C SER A 26 40.21 -6.29 -17.54
N SER A 27 40.99 -7.26 -17.98
CA SER A 27 41.59 -8.37 -17.25
C SER A 27 42.47 -7.94 -16.07
N SER A 28 42.41 -8.63 -14.92
CA SER A 28 43.51 -9.45 -14.38
C SER A 28 43.33 -9.90 -12.92
N HIS A 29 43.60 -11.19 -12.71
CA HIS A 29 44.23 -11.90 -11.58
C HIS A 29 43.79 -11.78 -10.10
N ASN A 30 43.33 -12.95 -9.60
CA ASN A 30 43.80 -13.71 -8.42
C ASN A 30 43.96 -12.97 -7.07
N ARG A 31 43.15 -13.36 -6.07
CA ARG A 31 43.61 -14.15 -4.89
C ARG A 31 42.50 -14.49 -3.88
N GLN A 32 42.40 -15.80 -3.65
CA GLN A 32 42.18 -16.56 -2.41
C GLN A 32 41.41 -15.97 -1.22
N ARG A 33 40.32 -16.69 -0.87
CA ARG A 33 39.69 -16.79 0.44
C ARG A 33 40.67 -17.33 1.50
N SER A 34 40.59 -16.78 2.71
CA SER A 34 41.00 -17.47 3.94
C SER A 34 40.19 -16.99 5.13
N ASP A 35 39.54 -17.95 5.77
CA ASP A 35 38.98 -17.88 7.12
C ASP A 35 40.08 -17.59 8.17
N SER A 36 39.74 -16.86 9.24
CA SER A 36 40.31 -17.13 10.56
C SER A 36 39.59 -16.43 11.71
N ARG A 37 38.93 -17.27 12.53
CA ARG A 37 38.94 -17.34 14.01
C ARG A 37 39.50 -16.16 14.82
N ALA A 38 38.63 -15.71 15.73
CA ALA A 38 38.82 -15.39 17.15
C ALA A 38 40.25 -15.25 17.73
N SER A 39 40.49 -14.13 18.42
CA SER A 39 41.39 -14.07 19.57
C SER A 39 40.94 -13.03 20.62
N ARG A 40 40.86 -13.51 21.86
CA ARG A 40 40.88 -12.73 23.11
C ARG A 40 42.33 -12.38 23.44
N LEU A 41 42.56 -11.27 24.17
CA LEU A 41 43.54 -11.04 25.26
C LEU A 41 43.56 -9.53 25.60
N SER A 42 43.00 -9.09 26.73
CA SER A 42 43.67 -8.72 28.01
C SER A 42 44.50 -7.43 27.96
N ARG A 43 44.00 -6.31 28.51
CA ARG A 43 44.24 -5.79 29.88
C ARG A 43 45.68 -5.35 30.17
N THR A 44 45.87 -4.04 30.37
CA THR A 44 46.77 -3.48 31.39
C THR A 44 46.11 -2.27 32.08
N SER A 45 46.41 -2.17 33.36
CA SER A 45 45.76 -1.43 34.43
C SER A 45 46.46 -0.13 34.80
N SER A 46 45.73 0.80 35.41
CA SER A 46 46.28 1.70 36.43
C SER A 46 45.23 1.92 37.53
N ARG A 47 45.62 1.60 38.76
CA ARG A 47 44.85 1.66 40.02
C ARG A 47 45.27 2.89 40.82
N SER A 48 44.32 3.52 41.51
CA SER A 48 44.46 4.07 42.87
C SER A 48 43.05 4.30 43.44
N SER A 49 42.45 3.31 44.12
CA SER A 49 42.41 3.08 45.59
C SER A 49 41.65 4.16 46.39
N MET A 50 40.40 3.89 46.77
CA MET A 50 39.90 3.54 48.14
C MET A 50 39.55 4.78 48.97
N SER A 51 38.51 4.89 49.81
CA SER A 51 37.40 4.06 50.37
C SER A 51 36.43 5.07 51.07
N GLY A 52 35.19 4.82 51.49
CA GLY A 52 34.33 3.64 51.52
C GLY A 52 32.91 3.97 52.04
N ALA A 53 31.98 3.06 51.72
CA ALA A 53 30.76 2.62 52.40
C ALA A 53 29.78 3.62 53.10
N THR A 54 28.50 3.62 52.70
CA THR A 54 27.43 2.81 53.34
C THR A 54 26.02 2.99 52.72
N ARG A 55 25.38 1.84 52.43
CA ARG A 55 23.96 1.44 52.55
C ARG A 55 22.79 2.29 51.96
N SER A 56 22.21 1.70 50.92
CA SER A 56 20.78 1.35 50.71
C SER A 56 19.66 2.26 51.25
N ARG A 57 18.75 2.66 50.35
CA ARG A 57 17.29 2.56 50.59
C ARG A 57 16.50 2.53 49.28
N GLN A 58 15.71 1.47 49.12
CA GLN A 58 14.56 1.39 48.21
C GLN A 58 13.45 2.31 48.73
N SER A 59 12.72 2.98 47.84
CA SER A 59 11.26 3.10 47.94
C SER A 59 10.65 3.59 46.63
N SER A 60 9.82 2.72 46.06
CA SER A 60 8.69 2.98 45.17
C SER A 60 7.78 4.13 45.63
N PHE A 61 7.16 4.86 44.71
CA PHE A 61 5.70 5.08 44.75
C PHE A 61 5.13 5.62 43.42
N VAL A 62 3.93 5.16 43.09
CA VAL A 62 3.14 5.41 41.88
C VAL A 62 1.90 6.24 42.26
N SER A 63 1.36 7.00 41.29
CA SER A 63 0.00 7.61 41.22
C SER A 63 -0.25 8.84 42.12
N ASN A 64 -1.04 9.86 41.76
CA ASN A 64 -2.30 9.88 41.01
C ASN A 64 -2.57 11.28 40.42
N PHE A 65 -3.23 11.32 39.27
CA PHE A 65 -3.84 12.51 38.66
C PHE A 65 -5.17 12.85 39.35
N GLY A 66 -5.44 14.14 39.56
CA GLY A 66 -6.74 14.67 40.00
C GLY A 66 -7.08 15.95 39.23
N VAL A 67 -8.20 15.92 38.50
CA VAL A 67 -8.76 17.03 37.71
C VAL A 67 -9.66 17.90 38.58
N THR A 68 -9.56 19.23 38.48
CA THR A 68 -10.69 20.14 38.82
C THR A 68 -10.83 21.28 37.80
N LYS A 69 -12.09 21.63 37.50
CA LYS A 69 -12.58 22.60 36.49
C LYS A 69 -12.58 24.05 37.00
N GLY A 70 -12.42 25.04 36.11
CA GLY A 70 -12.87 26.43 36.38
C GLY A 70 -12.58 27.54 35.32
N LYS A 71 -13.56 27.80 34.44
CA LYS A 71 -14.00 29.06 33.75
C LYS A 71 -13.05 30.23 33.31
N LYS A 72 -13.20 30.58 32.01
CA LYS A 72 -13.27 31.90 31.30
C LYS A 72 -12.09 32.90 31.36
N ARG A 73 -11.43 33.15 30.21
CA ARG A 73 -11.42 34.45 29.47
C ARG A 73 -10.60 34.40 28.15
N LYS A 74 -10.92 35.35 27.27
CA LYS A 74 -10.49 35.60 25.88
C LYS A 74 -9.05 36.10 25.74
N ASP A 75 -8.47 35.75 24.58
CA ASP A 75 -7.56 36.48 23.67
C ASP A 75 -6.48 37.41 24.24
N SER A 76 -5.22 37.05 24.00
CA SER A 76 -4.23 37.96 23.40
C SER A 76 -2.98 37.20 22.97
N ASN A 77 -2.64 37.32 21.68
CA ASN A 77 -1.33 37.03 21.10
C ASN A 77 -0.22 37.70 21.94
N ALA A 78 0.59 36.91 22.64
CA ALA A 78 1.79 37.41 23.32
C ALA A 78 2.89 36.34 23.51
N LEU A 79 2.85 35.23 22.75
CA LEU A 79 3.88 34.18 22.84
C LEU A 79 4.95 34.27 21.74
N SER A 80 4.77 35.11 20.72
CA SER A 80 5.74 35.29 19.64
C SER A 80 6.78 36.39 19.91
N THR A 81 6.64 37.15 21.00
CA THR A 81 7.49 38.32 21.28
C THR A 81 8.50 38.10 22.42
N ILE A 82 8.53 36.92 23.04
CA ILE A 82 9.42 36.66 24.19
C ILE A 82 10.69 35.87 23.77
N THR A 83 10.68 35.20 22.61
CA THR A 83 11.78 34.34 22.18
C THR A 83 12.97 35.05 21.52
N GLU A 84 12.83 36.32 21.11
CA GLU A 84 13.89 37.02 20.35
C GLU A 84 14.89 37.82 21.19
N ASN A 85 14.67 38.01 22.50
CA ASN A 85 15.44 39.00 23.27
C ASN A 85 16.42 38.44 24.33
N TRP A 86 16.78 37.14 24.33
CA TRP A 86 17.63 36.57 25.39
C TRP A 86 18.89 35.81 24.94
N ASN A 87 19.35 36.00 23.71
CA ASN A 87 20.69 35.56 23.28
C ASN A 87 21.66 36.74 23.14
N LEU A 88 21.76 37.59 24.16
CA LEU A 88 22.83 38.57 24.28
C LEU A 88 23.89 38.05 25.26
N ALA A 89 25.14 38.17 24.85
CA ALA A 89 26.34 37.66 25.50
C ALA A 89 26.40 37.88 27.02
N ASP A 90 26.83 36.82 27.71
CA ASP A 90 26.74 36.57 29.14
C ASP A 90 27.69 37.40 30.04
N GLU A 91 28.16 38.60 29.63
CA GLU A 91 29.19 39.32 30.42
C GLU A 91 28.97 40.82 30.69
N GLN A 92 27.87 41.48 30.29
CA GLN A 92 27.75 42.94 30.52
C GLN A 92 26.45 43.52 31.10
N PHE A 93 25.44 42.73 31.47
CA PHE A 93 24.25 43.27 32.14
C PHE A 93 23.86 42.45 33.37
N GLY A 94 23.67 43.13 34.51
CA GLY A 94 23.29 42.51 35.78
C GLY A 94 21.96 41.77 35.71
N SER A 95 21.80 40.73 36.54
CA SER A 95 20.61 39.85 36.53
C SER A 95 19.31 40.65 36.54
N SER A 96 18.35 40.30 35.67
CA SER A 96 17.07 40.99 35.45
C SER A 96 16.11 41.07 36.64
N PHE A 97 16.54 40.70 37.85
CA PHE A 97 15.77 40.67 39.09
C PHE A 97 16.45 41.43 40.23
N SER A 98 17.38 42.35 39.94
CA SER A 98 18.20 43.04 40.96
C SER A 98 17.44 44.02 41.86
N GLU A 99 16.16 44.31 41.62
CA GLU A 99 15.35 45.26 42.39
C GLU A 99 14.45 44.63 43.49
N PHE A 100 14.57 43.33 43.75
CA PHE A 100 13.78 42.66 44.77
C PHE A 100 14.30 42.93 46.20
N ASP A 101 13.42 43.36 47.10
CA ASP A 101 13.72 43.57 48.53
C ASP A 101 13.91 42.23 49.28
N ALA A 102 14.58 42.25 50.43
CA ALA A 102 14.93 41.04 51.21
C ALA A 102 13.73 40.16 51.63
N GLN A 103 12.51 40.70 51.61
CA GLN A 103 11.27 39.96 51.88
C GLN A 103 10.74 39.20 50.65
N GLU A 104 11.17 39.55 49.44
CA GLU A 104 10.72 38.97 48.17
C GLU A 104 11.72 37.93 47.62
N GLN A 105 12.84 37.71 48.32
CA GLN A 105 13.84 36.66 48.06
C GLN A 105 13.24 35.26 47.79
N PRO A 106 12.27 34.74 48.59
CA PRO A 106 11.68 33.43 48.32
C PRO A 106 10.83 33.41 47.05
N ILE A 107 10.19 34.54 46.69
CA ILE A 107 9.42 34.67 45.44
C ILE A 107 10.37 34.65 44.25
N ARG A 108 11.51 35.33 44.36
CA ARG A 108 12.59 35.33 43.35
C ARG A 108 13.17 33.93 43.14
N GLU A 109 13.44 33.18 44.22
CA GLU A 109 13.93 31.81 44.11
C GLU A 109 12.92 30.87 43.45
N GLU A 110 11.62 31.05 43.73
CA GLU A 110 10.57 30.24 43.12
C GLU A 110 10.35 30.59 41.64
N LEU A 111 10.40 31.88 41.28
CA LEU A 111 10.36 32.35 39.90
C LEU A 111 11.58 31.85 39.11
N GLN A 112 12.77 31.90 39.70
CA GLN A 112 14.00 31.43 39.06
C GLN A 112 14.01 29.91 38.88
N ARG A 113 13.43 29.14 39.83
CA ARG A 113 13.15 27.71 39.65
C ARG A 113 12.13 27.46 38.53
N GLY A 114 11.05 28.24 38.47
CA GLY A 114 10.06 28.16 37.39
C GLY A 114 10.68 28.43 36.01
N LEU A 115 11.53 29.46 35.91
CA LEU A 115 12.25 29.83 34.69
C LEU A 115 13.24 28.74 34.26
N ALA A 116 13.97 28.15 35.20
CA ALA A 116 14.86 27.03 34.92
C ALA A 116 14.10 25.81 34.40
N ILE A 117 12.93 25.50 34.97
CA ILE A 117 12.06 24.41 34.48
C ILE A 117 11.55 24.72 33.07
N ILE A 118 11.11 25.94 32.79
CA ILE A 118 10.64 26.35 31.46
C ILE A 118 11.77 26.26 30.44
N ASN A 119 12.97 26.74 30.77
CA ASN A 119 14.13 26.67 29.88
C ASN A 119 14.54 25.22 29.60
N ASP A 120 14.63 24.36 30.62
CA ASP A 120 14.93 22.93 30.45
C ASP A 120 13.84 22.19 29.65
N HIS A 121 12.57 22.56 29.82
CA HIS A 121 11.50 22.04 28.98
C HIS A 121 11.59 22.53 27.53
N THR A 122 11.96 23.80 27.32
CA THR A 122 12.07 24.40 25.99
C THR A 122 13.27 23.83 25.22
N THR A 123 14.40 23.63 25.89
CA THR A 123 15.56 22.95 25.27
C THR A 123 15.24 21.51 24.92
N LYS A 124 14.56 20.76 25.80
CA LYS A 124 14.11 19.40 25.47
C LYS A 124 13.10 19.36 24.33
N LEU A 125 12.18 20.32 24.26
CA LEU A 125 11.24 20.44 23.15
C LEU A 125 11.97 20.72 21.84
N LYS A 126 12.96 21.61 21.87
CA LYS A 126 13.81 21.90 20.72
C LYS A 126 14.65 20.70 20.30
N GLU A 127 15.25 19.96 21.24
CA GLU A 127 15.98 18.72 20.94
C GLU A 127 15.07 17.65 20.31
N ILE A 128 13.83 17.53 20.78
CA ILE A 128 12.83 16.63 20.20
C ILE A 128 12.43 17.11 18.79
N GLU A 129 12.20 18.41 18.63
CA GLU A 129 11.87 19.04 17.35
C GLU A 129 13.00 18.86 16.33
N ASP A 130 14.25 19.12 16.72
CA ASP A 130 15.45 18.94 15.89
C ASP A 130 15.64 17.46 15.54
N ALA A 131 15.41 16.54 16.49
CA ALA A 131 15.49 15.10 16.23
C ALA A 131 14.38 14.61 15.28
N ILE A 132 13.17 15.15 15.40
CA ILE A 132 12.05 14.86 14.48
C ILE A 132 12.35 15.46 13.10
N THR A 133 12.86 16.70 13.04
CA THR A 133 13.15 17.41 11.79
C THR A 133 14.32 16.77 11.04
N ALA A 134 15.39 16.38 11.74
CA ALA A 134 16.50 15.62 11.18
C ALA A 134 16.07 14.23 10.71
N ALA A 135 15.22 13.54 11.50
CA ALA A 135 14.58 12.29 11.08
C ALA A 135 13.70 12.49 9.85
N MET A 136 13.09 13.66 9.70
CA MET A 136 12.25 13.99 8.56
C MET A 136 13.04 14.52 7.36
N SER A 137 14.35 14.76 7.45
CA SER A 137 15.19 15.33 6.37
C SER A 137 15.83 14.27 5.46
N GLU A 138 15.69 12.99 5.79
CA GLU A 138 16.12 11.90 4.92
C GLU A 138 14.89 11.31 4.22
N VAL A 139 14.87 11.34 2.88
CA VAL A 139 13.85 10.62 2.09
C VAL A 139 14.45 9.30 1.61
N TRP A 140 13.87 8.21 2.10
CA TRP A 140 14.15 6.86 1.66
C TRP A 140 13.47 6.66 0.29
N GLY A 141 14.17 6.00 -0.63
CA GLY A 141 13.64 5.70 -1.95
C GLY A 141 13.84 4.23 -2.26
N TYR A 142 12.76 3.47 -2.40
CA TYR A 142 12.81 2.03 -2.73
C TYR A 142 13.68 1.72 -3.94
N TRP A 143 13.64 2.60 -4.95
CA TRP A 143 14.36 2.48 -6.21
C TRP A 143 15.79 3.06 -6.15
N ALA A 144 16.13 3.83 -5.12
CA ALA A 144 17.38 4.59 -5.05
C ALA A 144 18.38 3.99 -4.04
N ASP A 145 17.88 3.35 -2.98
CA ASP A 145 18.73 2.84 -1.90
C ASP A 145 19.29 1.43 -2.23
N PRO A 146 20.61 1.21 -2.14
CA PRO A 146 21.27 0.02 -2.68
C PRO A 146 21.05 -1.26 -1.87
N ILE A 147 20.60 -1.16 -0.62
CA ILE A 147 20.44 -2.31 0.29
C ILE A 147 19.11 -2.19 1.02
N GLN A 148 18.28 -3.23 0.92
CA GLN A 148 17.06 -3.37 1.71
C GLN A 148 16.85 -4.82 2.15
N LEU A 149 16.37 -4.99 3.39
CA LEU A 149 15.87 -6.27 3.88
C LEU A 149 14.39 -6.43 3.49
N TYR A 150 14.06 -7.59 2.93
CA TYR A 150 12.69 -7.98 2.64
C TYR A 150 12.26 -9.02 3.68
N LEU A 151 11.18 -8.72 4.39
CA LEU A 151 10.66 -9.54 5.49
C LEU A 151 9.50 -10.43 5.07
N HIS A 152 9.19 -10.45 3.78
CA HIS A 152 8.12 -11.25 3.21
C HIS A 152 8.40 -12.74 3.38
N PRO A 153 7.45 -13.52 3.91
CA PRO A 153 7.60 -14.96 4.05
C PRO A 153 7.60 -15.62 2.66
N ALA A 154 8.67 -16.34 2.33
CA ALA A 154 8.72 -17.18 1.15
C ALA A 154 8.29 -18.61 1.51
N GLU A 155 7.23 -19.10 0.88
CA GLU A 155 6.77 -20.48 1.08
C GLU A 155 7.72 -21.47 0.39
N ARG A 156 8.09 -22.54 1.09
CA ARG A 156 8.95 -23.62 0.58
C ARG A 156 8.39 -25.01 0.88
N VAL A 157 7.27 -25.08 1.61
CA VAL A 157 6.62 -26.31 2.05
C VAL A 157 5.36 -26.51 1.21
N ASP A 158 5.19 -27.72 0.68
CA ASP A 158 3.97 -28.08 -0.04
C ASP A 158 2.78 -28.14 0.94
N VAL A 159 1.58 -27.76 0.48
CA VAL A 159 0.36 -27.75 1.31
C VAL A 159 0.07 -29.10 1.97
N GLN A 160 0.39 -30.20 1.27
CA GLN A 160 0.23 -31.57 1.79
C GLN A 160 1.13 -31.86 3.00
N ASP A 161 2.27 -31.16 3.09
CA ASP A 161 3.17 -31.31 4.23
C ASP A 161 2.70 -30.56 5.46
N LEU A 162 1.89 -29.50 5.28
CA LEU A 162 1.27 -28.70 6.34
C LEU A 162 0.03 -29.38 6.96
N ILE A 163 -0.65 -30.25 6.21
CA ILE A 163 -1.91 -30.88 6.63
C ILE A 163 -1.69 -32.38 6.82
N LYS A 164 -1.27 -32.78 8.04
CA LYS A 164 -1.04 -34.18 8.41
C LYS A 164 -1.86 -34.57 9.62
N THR A 165 -2.95 -35.29 9.39
CA THR A 165 -3.79 -35.86 10.46
C THR A 165 -4.23 -37.28 10.14
N ASP A 166 -4.72 -38.01 11.14
CA ASP A 166 -5.27 -39.36 10.96
C ASP A 166 -6.55 -39.39 10.10
N ASN A 167 -7.14 -38.23 9.80
CA ASN A 167 -8.36 -38.11 9.04
C ASN A 167 -8.07 -37.74 7.58
N GLU A 168 -7.95 -38.75 6.72
CA GLU A 168 -7.65 -38.56 5.30
C GLU A 168 -8.70 -37.74 4.54
N LEU A 169 -9.98 -37.86 4.87
CA LEU A 169 -11.05 -37.11 4.21
C LEU A 169 -10.95 -35.62 4.56
N PHE A 170 -10.70 -35.31 5.83
CA PHE A 170 -10.43 -33.95 6.28
C PHE A 170 -9.19 -33.36 5.58
N ASN A 171 -8.09 -34.12 5.53
CA ASN A 171 -6.86 -33.68 4.87
C ASN A 171 -7.10 -33.35 3.40
N LYS A 172 -7.86 -34.19 2.68
CA LYS A 172 -8.22 -33.97 1.27
C LYS A 172 -8.98 -32.66 1.09
N VAL A 173 -10.02 -32.41 1.88
CA VAL A 173 -10.83 -31.18 1.77
C VAL A 173 -9.99 -29.94 2.04
N LEU A 174 -9.23 -29.90 3.13
CA LEU A 174 -8.38 -28.75 3.44
C LEU A 174 -7.31 -28.54 2.38
N THR A 175 -6.68 -29.61 1.88
CA THR A 175 -5.63 -29.51 0.86
C THR A 175 -6.18 -28.90 -0.42
N VAL A 176 -7.33 -29.38 -0.91
CA VAL A 176 -7.95 -28.88 -2.16
C VAL A 176 -8.24 -27.39 -2.05
N PHE A 177 -8.93 -26.96 -0.99
CA PHE A 177 -9.25 -25.54 -0.84
C PHE A 177 -8.02 -24.66 -0.58
N SER A 178 -7.05 -25.14 0.19
CA SER A 178 -5.82 -24.39 0.46
C SER A 178 -5.00 -24.17 -0.81
N VAL A 179 -4.87 -25.19 -1.67
CA VAL A 179 -4.17 -25.07 -2.96
C VAL A 179 -4.87 -24.09 -3.90
N LEU A 180 -6.21 -24.15 -4.00
CA LEU A 180 -6.98 -23.23 -4.85
C LEU A 180 -6.87 -21.78 -4.35
N CYS A 181 -6.97 -21.56 -3.05
CA CYS A 181 -6.82 -20.23 -2.45
C CYS A 181 -5.41 -19.65 -2.64
N ASP A 182 -4.39 -20.50 -2.53
CA ASP A 182 -3.00 -20.10 -2.73
C ASP A 182 -2.73 -19.70 -4.18
N GLU A 183 -3.19 -20.53 -5.12
CA GLU A 183 -3.06 -20.24 -6.54
C GLU A 183 -3.72 -18.90 -6.93
N ILE A 184 -4.91 -18.60 -6.38
CA ILE A 184 -5.57 -17.30 -6.60
C ILE A 184 -4.72 -16.14 -6.06
N SER A 185 -4.08 -16.33 -4.91
CA SER A 185 -3.19 -15.33 -4.33
C SER A 185 -2.02 -15.04 -5.28
N GLU A 186 -1.36 -16.07 -5.80
CA GLU A 186 -0.27 -15.95 -6.77
C GLU A 186 -0.72 -15.25 -8.07
N LEU A 187 -1.91 -15.59 -8.58
CA LEU A 187 -2.49 -14.95 -9.76
C LEU A 187 -2.75 -13.46 -9.51
N LYS A 188 -3.26 -13.10 -8.33
CA LYS A 188 -3.48 -11.69 -7.95
C LYS A 188 -2.16 -10.90 -7.87
N VAL A 189 -1.10 -11.46 -7.32
CA VAL A 189 0.22 -10.82 -7.34
C VAL A 189 0.71 -10.61 -8.78
N THR A 190 0.57 -11.63 -9.61
CA THR A 190 1.05 -11.63 -10.99
C THR A 190 0.38 -10.54 -11.82
N VAL A 191 -0.94 -10.41 -11.73
CA VAL A 191 -1.70 -9.41 -12.50
C VAL A 191 -1.42 -7.98 -12.01
N GLU A 192 -1.31 -7.77 -10.69
CA GLU A 192 -1.08 -6.45 -10.09
C GLU A 192 0.28 -5.87 -10.47
N ASP A 193 1.34 -6.69 -10.46
CA ASP A 193 2.69 -6.22 -10.73
C ASP A 193 3.04 -6.22 -12.24
N ASN A 194 2.46 -7.11 -13.05
CA ASN A 194 2.86 -7.24 -14.47
C ASN A 194 1.81 -6.76 -15.48
N PHE A 195 0.52 -7.00 -15.23
CA PHE A 195 -0.52 -6.77 -16.24
C PHE A 195 -1.20 -5.40 -16.09
N TYR A 196 -1.55 -4.98 -14.87
CA TYR A 196 -2.22 -3.69 -14.68
C TYR A 196 -1.38 -2.50 -15.14
N PRO A 197 -0.09 -2.36 -14.78
CA PRO A 197 0.71 -1.23 -15.23
C PRO A 197 0.81 -1.16 -16.76
N ALA A 198 0.95 -2.32 -17.42
CA ALA A 198 1.07 -2.40 -18.87
C ALA A 198 -0.23 -2.10 -19.62
N LEU A 199 -1.37 -2.57 -19.12
CA LEU A 199 -2.67 -2.23 -19.72
C LEU A 199 -3.01 -0.74 -19.54
N ILE A 200 -2.72 -0.18 -18.38
CA ILE A 200 -3.00 1.23 -18.08
C ILE A 200 -2.11 2.17 -18.91
N MET A 201 -0.83 1.84 -19.06
CA MET A 201 0.13 2.66 -19.81
C MET A 201 0.08 2.44 -21.33
N PHE A 202 -0.67 1.45 -21.81
CA PHE A 202 -0.78 1.16 -23.25
C PHE A 202 -1.18 2.42 -24.04
N GLY A 203 -0.36 2.79 -25.01
CA GLY A 203 -0.62 3.89 -25.95
C GLY A 203 -0.66 5.28 -25.31
N GLN A 204 -0.30 5.43 -24.03
CA GLN A 204 -0.19 6.76 -23.42
C GLN A 204 1.00 7.51 -24.04
N ALA A 205 0.83 8.80 -24.31
CA ALA A 205 1.90 9.65 -24.81
C ALA A 205 2.97 9.88 -23.73
N ARG A 206 4.22 10.07 -24.16
CA ARG A 206 5.29 10.47 -23.24
C ARG A 206 5.02 11.89 -22.74
N HIS A 207 5.58 12.24 -21.59
CA HIS A 207 5.50 13.63 -21.14
C HIS A 207 6.17 14.55 -22.16
N GLY A 208 5.54 15.70 -22.46
CA GLY A 208 6.04 16.67 -23.44
C GLY A 208 5.88 16.28 -24.91
N GLU A 209 5.35 15.09 -25.21
CA GLU A 209 5.08 14.67 -26.59
C GLU A 209 3.74 15.23 -27.08
N GLU A 210 3.81 16.28 -27.89
CA GLU A 210 2.65 16.88 -28.56
C GLU A 210 2.63 16.45 -30.04
N GLY A 211 1.67 15.60 -30.42
CA GLY A 211 1.50 15.18 -31.81
C GLY A 211 0.51 14.04 -32.00
N GLU A 212 -0.04 13.91 -33.20
CA GLU A 212 -0.80 12.72 -33.58
C GLU A 212 0.16 11.54 -33.75
N VAL A 213 -0.23 10.37 -33.23
CA VAL A 213 0.48 9.09 -33.42
C VAL A 213 0.75 8.88 -34.91
N LYS A 214 2.01 8.60 -35.28
CA LYS A 214 2.35 8.45 -36.70
C LYS A 214 1.59 7.27 -37.28
N GLY A 215 1.16 7.39 -38.54
CA GLY A 215 0.46 6.30 -39.23
C GLY A 215 1.27 5.00 -39.18
N GLY A 216 0.67 3.93 -38.66
CA GLY A 216 1.30 2.62 -38.48
C GLY A 216 1.84 2.35 -37.07
N GLU A 217 2.03 3.36 -36.21
CA GLU A 217 2.58 3.16 -34.85
C GLU A 217 1.60 2.37 -33.95
N ASP A 218 0.30 2.62 -34.06
CA ASP A 218 -0.74 1.87 -33.34
C ASP A 218 -0.72 0.37 -33.64
N GLU A 219 -0.59 0.02 -34.92
CA GLU A 219 -0.48 -1.37 -35.36
C GLU A 219 0.81 -2.01 -34.84
N VAL A 220 1.90 -1.25 -34.76
CA VAL A 220 3.17 -1.70 -34.19
C VAL A 220 3.05 -1.92 -32.67
N HIS A 221 2.36 -1.05 -31.94
CA HIS A 221 2.12 -1.21 -30.51
C HIS A 221 1.37 -2.51 -30.20
N ILE A 222 0.28 -2.80 -30.91
CA ILE A 222 -0.43 -4.07 -30.79
C ILE A 222 0.47 -5.24 -31.20
N GLY A 223 1.21 -5.11 -32.30
CA GLY A 223 2.13 -6.16 -32.77
C GLY A 223 3.19 -6.54 -31.74
N ARG A 224 3.76 -5.56 -31.03
CA ARG A 224 4.75 -5.77 -29.96
C ARG A 224 4.14 -6.41 -28.72
N MET A 225 2.94 -5.98 -28.32
CA MET A 225 2.25 -6.47 -27.13
C MET A 225 1.37 -7.69 -27.38
N LEU A 226 1.37 -8.28 -28.57
CA LEU A 226 0.49 -9.40 -28.86
C LEU A 226 0.77 -10.62 -27.99
N ALA A 227 2.05 -10.91 -27.70
CA ALA A 227 2.43 -11.96 -26.76
C ALA A 227 1.90 -11.68 -25.35
N PHE A 228 1.95 -10.42 -24.92
CA PHE A 228 1.38 -9.98 -23.64
C PHE A 228 -0.14 -10.18 -23.60
N PHE A 229 -0.88 -9.80 -24.64
CA PHE A 229 -2.33 -10.04 -24.70
C PHE A 229 -2.68 -11.54 -24.74
N GLN A 230 -1.84 -12.36 -25.39
CA GLN A 230 -1.97 -13.82 -25.34
C GLN A 230 -1.74 -14.36 -23.92
N ASP A 231 -0.73 -13.85 -23.19
CA ASP A 231 -0.47 -14.22 -21.81
C ASP A 231 -1.64 -13.85 -20.89
N ILE A 232 -2.26 -12.68 -21.09
CA ILE A 232 -3.51 -12.32 -20.40
C ILE A 232 -4.64 -13.30 -20.75
N SER A 233 -4.76 -13.72 -22.02
CA SER A 233 -5.80 -14.68 -22.41
C SER A 233 -5.63 -16.01 -21.68
N ASN A 234 -4.40 -16.54 -21.64
CA ASN A 234 -4.07 -17.76 -20.91
C ASN A 234 -4.34 -17.62 -19.40
N PHE A 235 -4.04 -16.43 -18.85
CA PHE A 235 -4.34 -16.10 -17.46
C PHE A 235 -5.86 -16.13 -17.19
N VAL A 236 -6.65 -15.51 -18.06
CA VAL A 236 -8.13 -15.51 -17.96
C VAL A 236 -8.69 -16.94 -18.06
N ASP A 237 -8.18 -17.76 -18.97
CA ASP A 237 -8.57 -19.17 -19.08
C ASP A 237 -8.26 -19.94 -17.78
N ARG A 238 -7.13 -19.64 -17.13
CA ARG A 238 -6.80 -20.23 -15.83
C ARG A 238 -7.75 -19.75 -14.73
N CYS A 239 -8.08 -18.47 -14.67
CA CYS A 239 -9.07 -17.93 -13.73
C CYS A 239 -10.44 -18.58 -13.91
N ASN A 240 -10.87 -18.78 -15.15
CA ASN A 240 -12.12 -19.45 -15.51
C ASN A 240 -12.15 -20.90 -14.98
N ALA A 241 -11.09 -21.67 -15.24
CA ALA A 241 -10.95 -23.05 -14.78
C ALA A 241 -10.94 -23.17 -13.24
N ILE A 242 -10.25 -22.27 -12.54
CA ILE A 242 -10.24 -22.24 -11.07
C ILE A 242 -11.63 -21.92 -10.53
N THR A 243 -12.34 -20.96 -11.16
CA THR A 243 -13.71 -20.60 -10.76
C THR A 243 -14.65 -21.80 -10.84
N ILE A 244 -14.66 -22.52 -11.97
CA ILE A 244 -15.46 -23.75 -12.13
C ILE A 244 -15.09 -24.76 -11.03
N ASN A 245 -13.79 -25.03 -10.84
CA ASN A 245 -13.34 -26.01 -9.86
C ASN A 245 -13.79 -25.64 -8.45
N MET A 246 -13.60 -24.39 -8.01
CA MET A 246 -14.08 -23.93 -6.69
C MET A 246 -15.58 -24.11 -6.50
N ILE A 247 -16.38 -23.74 -7.49
CA ILE A 247 -17.84 -23.91 -7.44
C ILE A 247 -18.22 -25.38 -7.37
N HIS A 248 -17.57 -26.25 -8.16
CA HIS A 248 -17.79 -27.70 -8.12
C HIS A 248 -17.44 -28.31 -6.76
N GLN A 249 -16.27 -27.96 -6.20
CA GLN A 249 -15.85 -28.46 -4.88
C GLN A 249 -16.80 -28.01 -3.78
N LEU A 250 -17.21 -26.73 -3.79
CA LEU A 250 -18.17 -26.20 -2.82
C LEU A 250 -19.55 -26.83 -2.98
N ALA A 251 -20.08 -26.93 -4.20
CA ALA A 251 -21.39 -27.53 -4.46
C ALA A 251 -21.41 -29.02 -4.10
N SER A 252 -20.31 -29.74 -4.31
CA SER A 252 -20.17 -31.15 -3.92
C SER A 252 -20.07 -31.31 -2.39
N LEU A 253 -19.42 -30.37 -1.70
CA LEU A 253 -19.30 -30.42 -0.25
C LEU A 253 -20.63 -30.05 0.43
N TYR A 254 -21.23 -28.93 0.06
CA TYR A 254 -22.47 -28.39 0.64
C TYR A 254 -23.70 -29.03 0.01
N GLN A 255 -23.88 -30.31 0.27
CA GLN A 255 -25.01 -31.05 -0.27
C GLN A 255 -25.74 -31.85 0.80
N SER A 256 -27.07 -31.79 0.77
CA SER A 256 -27.92 -32.32 1.85
C SER A 256 -27.80 -33.84 2.05
N PHE A 257 -27.42 -34.60 1.01
CA PHE A 257 -27.20 -36.04 1.09
C PHE A 257 -25.76 -36.42 1.47
N GLN A 258 -24.81 -35.48 1.39
CA GLN A 258 -23.40 -35.75 1.62
C GLN A 258 -23.14 -36.03 3.10
N LYS A 259 -22.52 -37.19 3.40
CA LYS A 259 -22.24 -37.60 4.79
C LYS A 259 -21.35 -36.60 5.51
N LEU A 260 -20.30 -36.14 4.83
CA LEU A 260 -19.32 -35.19 5.37
C LEU A 260 -19.94 -33.84 5.73
N TRP A 261 -20.91 -33.38 4.94
CA TRP A 261 -21.70 -32.20 5.28
C TRP A 261 -22.50 -32.42 6.57
N LYS A 262 -23.26 -33.52 6.65
CA LYS A 262 -24.09 -33.82 7.83
C LYS A 262 -23.27 -33.97 9.11
N SER A 263 -22.08 -34.57 9.03
CA SER A 263 -21.24 -34.83 10.20
C SER A 263 -20.46 -33.61 10.66
N THR A 264 -19.91 -32.84 9.71
CA THR A 264 -18.80 -31.92 10.01
C THR A 264 -19.08 -30.52 9.45
N PHE A 265 -19.44 -30.40 8.16
CA PHE A 265 -19.47 -29.10 7.48
C PHE A 265 -20.82 -28.35 7.53
N LYS A 266 -21.86 -28.92 8.14
CA LYS A 266 -23.20 -28.30 8.18
C LYS A 266 -23.22 -26.91 8.82
N LEU A 267 -22.33 -26.65 9.79
CA LEU A 267 -22.20 -25.37 10.49
C LEU A 267 -20.82 -24.71 10.23
N VAL A 268 -20.10 -25.18 9.22
CA VAL A 268 -18.79 -24.63 8.84
C VAL A 268 -19.01 -23.64 7.73
N HIS A 269 -18.51 -22.43 7.94
CA HIS A 269 -18.49 -21.39 6.93
C HIS A 269 -17.06 -21.24 6.41
N LEU A 270 -16.80 -21.69 5.19
CA LEU A 270 -15.47 -21.65 4.57
C LEU A 270 -15.12 -20.25 4.05
N HIS A 271 -15.15 -19.23 4.94
CA HIS A 271 -14.89 -17.83 4.59
C HIS A 271 -13.62 -17.62 3.75
N PRO A 272 -12.46 -18.25 4.04
CA PRO A 272 -11.25 -18.05 3.23
C PRO A 272 -11.41 -18.45 1.76
N VAL A 273 -12.28 -19.44 1.47
CA VAL A 273 -12.57 -19.89 0.11
C VAL A 273 -13.40 -18.85 -0.63
N PHE A 274 -14.41 -18.29 0.02
CA PHE A 274 -15.21 -17.21 -0.56
C PHE A 274 -14.42 -15.90 -0.71
N ASP A 275 -13.51 -15.61 0.21
CA ASP A 275 -12.59 -14.47 0.13
C ASP A 275 -11.65 -14.59 -1.07
N ALA A 276 -11.08 -15.79 -1.29
CA ALA A 276 -10.26 -16.06 -2.47
C ALA A 276 -11.09 -15.94 -3.76
N LEU A 277 -12.30 -16.53 -3.81
CA LEU A 277 -13.18 -16.41 -4.97
C LEU A 277 -13.53 -14.94 -5.27
N ALA A 278 -13.86 -14.15 -4.23
CA ALA A 278 -14.10 -12.71 -4.37
C ALA A 278 -12.88 -11.98 -4.95
N SER A 279 -11.68 -12.32 -4.48
CA SER A 279 -10.43 -11.75 -4.96
C SER A 279 -10.16 -12.10 -6.43
N LEU A 280 -10.49 -13.32 -6.87
CA LEU A 280 -10.37 -13.72 -8.27
C LEU A 280 -11.36 -12.95 -9.17
N LEU A 281 -12.60 -12.79 -8.71
CA LEU A 281 -13.61 -12.00 -9.43
C LEU A 281 -13.23 -10.51 -9.49
N GLU A 282 -12.69 -9.95 -8.40
CA GLU A 282 -12.15 -8.58 -8.35
C GLU A 282 -11.08 -8.37 -9.44
N VAL A 283 -10.16 -9.33 -9.59
CA VAL A 283 -9.12 -9.27 -10.64
C VAL A 283 -9.75 -9.17 -12.04
N MET A 284 -10.73 -10.02 -12.34
CA MET A 284 -11.40 -10.00 -13.65
C MET A 284 -12.17 -8.70 -13.90
N ILE A 285 -12.87 -8.18 -12.87
CA ILE A 285 -13.55 -6.88 -12.94
C ILE A 285 -12.55 -5.75 -13.17
N THR A 286 -11.37 -5.83 -12.56
CA THR A 286 -10.31 -4.82 -12.70
C THR A 286 -9.74 -4.79 -14.12
N ILE A 287 -9.48 -5.96 -14.71
CA ILE A 287 -9.01 -6.05 -16.11
C ILE A 287 -10.02 -5.38 -17.05
N ASP A 288 -11.31 -5.73 -16.91
CA ASP A 288 -12.37 -5.11 -17.72
C ASP A 288 -12.42 -3.60 -17.52
N ALA A 289 -12.32 -3.12 -16.27
CA ALA A 289 -12.34 -1.70 -15.96
C ALA A 289 -11.16 -0.93 -16.59
N ILE A 290 -9.96 -1.52 -16.60
CA ILE A 290 -8.78 -0.91 -17.25
C ILE A 290 -8.97 -0.83 -18.77
N VAL A 291 -9.45 -1.90 -19.40
CA VAL A 291 -9.68 -1.90 -20.86
C VAL A 291 -10.76 -0.90 -21.25
N ILE A 292 -11.83 -0.77 -20.44
CA ILE A 292 -12.90 0.21 -20.67
C ILE A 292 -12.38 1.66 -20.53
N ASP A 293 -11.52 1.92 -19.55
CA ASP A 293 -10.98 3.27 -19.30
C ASP A 293 -9.90 3.70 -20.31
N ASN A 294 -9.19 2.74 -20.94
CA ASN A 294 -8.13 3.03 -21.90
C ASN A 294 -8.61 2.93 -23.38
N PRO A 295 -9.03 4.06 -24.02
CA PRO A 295 -9.52 4.05 -25.39
C PRO A 295 -8.44 3.71 -26.44
N ASN A 296 -7.16 3.83 -26.09
CA ASN A 296 -6.06 3.54 -27.00
C ASN A 296 -6.02 2.05 -27.36
N ILE A 297 -6.33 1.16 -26.40
CA ILE A 297 -6.35 -0.29 -26.65
C ILE A 297 -7.31 -0.64 -27.80
N ILE A 298 -8.56 -0.18 -27.70
CA ILE A 298 -9.60 -0.47 -28.69
C ILE A 298 -9.26 0.17 -30.03
N THR A 299 -8.80 1.42 -30.01
CA THR A 299 -8.45 2.17 -31.23
C THR A 299 -7.30 1.52 -31.98
N SER A 300 -6.21 1.18 -31.29
CA SER A 300 -5.05 0.51 -31.90
C SER A 300 -5.40 -0.90 -32.34
N TRP A 301 -6.25 -1.62 -31.58
CA TRP A 301 -6.74 -2.95 -31.95
C TRP A 301 -7.56 -2.96 -33.24
N ASP A 302 -8.46 -1.98 -33.41
CA ASP A 302 -9.26 -1.86 -34.63
C ASP A 302 -8.40 -1.54 -35.86
N LYS A 303 -7.37 -0.70 -35.71
CA LYS A 303 -6.38 -0.44 -36.76
C LYS A 303 -5.60 -1.72 -37.11
N TYR A 304 -5.15 -2.47 -36.10
CA TYR A 304 -4.47 -3.74 -36.29
C TYR A 304 -5.33 -4.79 -37.02
N LYS A 305 -6.62 -4.92 -36.66
CA LYS A 305 -7.57 -5.80 -37.37
C LYS A 305 -7.71 -5.42 -38.84
N ARG A 306 -7.81 -4.12 -39.17
CA ARG A 306 -7.87 -3.65 -40.55
C ARG A 306 -6.58 -3.96 -41.32
N MET A 307 -5.42 -3.76 -40.70
CA MET A 307 -4.13 -4.16 -41.28
C MET A 307 -4.12 -5.65 -41.64
N MET A 308 -4.63 -6.50 -40.74
CA MET A 308 -4.64 -7.94 -40.94
C MET A 308 -5.52 -8.40 -42.11
N GLN A 309 -6.56 -7.62 -42.47
CA GLN A 309 -7.38 -7.90 -43.67
C GLN A 309 -6.56 -7.81 -44.96
N TYR A 310 -5.59 -6.90 -45.05
CA TYR A 310 -4.69 -6.82 -46.20
C TYR A 310 -3.76 -8.04 -46.27
N VAL A 311 -3.21 -8.48 -45.13
CA VAL A 311 -2.38 -9.69 -45.06
C VAL A 311 -3.17 -10.94 -45.45
N ARG A 312 -4.45 -11.02 -45.05
CA ARG A 312 -5.37 -12.09 -45.46
C ARG A 312 -5.61 -12.11 -46.97
N SER A 313 -5.70 -10.94 -47.61
CA SER A 313 -5.97 -10.84 -49.04
C SER A 313 -4.82 -11.32 -49.92
N ASP A 314 -3.57 -11.19 -49.44
CA ASP A 314 -2.36 -11.60 -50.16
C ASP A 314 -1.26 -12.10 -49.20
N PRO A 315 -1.39 -13.30 -48.58
CA PRO A 315 -0.41 -13.82 -47.62
C PRO A 315 1.03 -13.98 -48.16
N PRO A 316 1.26 -14.41 -49.42
CA PRO A 316 2.59 -14.51 -49.99
C PRO A 316 3.40 -13.21 -49.97
N ARG A 317 2.74 -12.06 -50.13
CA ARG A 317 3.38 -10.73 -50.08
C ARG A 317 4.07 -10.45 -48.75
N TYR A 318 3.63 -11.10 -47.68
CA TYR A 318 4.16 -10.93 -46.31
C TYR A 318 4.98 -12.14 -45.84
N ASN A 319 5.31 -13.08 -46.74
CA ASN A 319 6.03 -14.33 -46.42
C ASN A 319 5.30 -15.25 -45.41
N VAL A 320 3.95 -15.27 -45.44
CA VAL A 320 3.13 -16.12 -44.55
C VAL A 320 2.24 -17.06 -45.36
N THR A 321 2.00 -18.27 -44.85
CA THR A 321 1.08 -19.23 -45.45
C THR A 321 -0.37 -18.95 -45.06
N VAL A 322 -1.32 -19.29 -45.93
CA VAL A 322 -2.77 -19.15 -45.67
C VAL A 322 -3.19 -19.86 -44.38
N GLU A 323 -2.61 -21.02 -44.09
CA GLU A 323 -2.91 -21.81 -42.89
C GLU A 323 -2.48 -21.10 -41.60
N LYS A 324 -1.27 -20.51 -41.59
CA LYS A 324 -0.78 -19.72 -40.46
C LYS A 324 -1.63 -18.47 -40.24
N VAL A 325 -2.04 -17.80 -41.31
CA VAL A 325 -2.97 -16.66 -41.23
C VAL A 325 -4.29 -17.09 -40.60
N LYS A 326 -4.87 -18.23 -41.00
CA LYS A 326 -6.12 -18.75 -40.40
C LYS A 326 -5.98 -19.08 -38.92
N GLN A 327 -4.86 -19.70 -38.51
CA GLN A 327 -4.60 -19.99 -37.09
C GLN A 327 -4.49 -18.70 -36.28
N PHE A 328 -3.78 -17.71 -36.83
CA PHE A 328 -3.61 -16.40 -36.22
C PHE A 328 -4.94 -15.63 -36.11
N GLU A 329 -5.80 -15.66 -37.14
CA GLU A 329 -7.13 -15.05 -37.09
C GLU A 329 -7.99 -15.63 -35.95
N ARG A 330 -7.90 -16.93 -35.66
CA ARG A 330 -8.63 -17.52 -34.52
C ARG A 330 -8.15 -16.95 -33.20
N LEU A 331 -6.85 -16.76 -33.03
CA LEU A 331 -6.29 -16.10 -31.85
C LEU A 331 -6.82 -14.66 -31.75
N LEU A 332 -6.80 -13.88 -32.84
CA LEU A 332 -7.30 -12.51 -32.83
C LEU A 332 -8.80 -12.46 -32.48
N VAL A 333 -9.62 -13.37 -33.02
CA VAL A 333 -11.05 -13.45 -32.66
C VAL A 333 -11.23 -13.79 -31.18
N SER A 334 -10.42 -14.69 -30.63
CA SER A 334 -10.43 -15.02 -29.20
C SER A 334 -10.10 -13.81 -28.33
N LEU A 335 -9.05 -13.06 -28.68
CA LEU A 335 -8.64 -11.84 -27.96
C LEU A 335 -9.71 -10.73 -28.08
N ASP A 336 -10.34 -10.60 -29.25
CA ASP A 336 -11.40 -9.63 -29.52
C ASP A 336 -12.64 -9.89 -28.65
N GLN A 337 -13.07 -11.15 -28.55
CA GLN A 337 -14.27 -11.55 -27.82
C GLN A 337 -14.12 -11.57 -26.30
N THR A 338 -12.87 -11.54 -25.79
CA THR A 338 -12.59 -11.65 -24.34
C THR A 338 -12.03 -10.36 -23.79
N ILE A 339 -10.75 -10.08 -24.05
CA ILE A 339 -10.00 -8.98 -23.44
C ILE A 339 -10.37 -7.64 -24.09
N MET A 340 -10.33 -7.55 -25.42
CA MET A 340 -10.47 -6.26 -26.12
C MET A 340 -11.90 -5.70 -26.06
N SER A 341 -12.89 -6.56 -25.83
CA SER A 341 -14.30 -6.18 -25.62
C SER A 341 -14.68 -6.04 -24.14
N ALA A 342 -13.70 -6.13 -23.23
CA ALA A 342 -13.89 -6.05 -21.78
C ALA A 342 -15.01 -7.00 -21.28
N GLN A 343 -14.90 -8.27 -21.69
CA GLN A 343 -15.83 -9.35 -21.35
C GLN A 343 -15.16 -10.40 -20.46
N VAL A 344 -14.05 -10.10 -19.78
CA VAL A 344 -13.33 -11.07 -18.95
C VAL A 344 -14.21 -11.55 -17.79
N PHE A 345 -14.80 -10.63 -17.04
CA PHE A 345 -15.69 -10.97 -15.93
C PHE A 345 -16.99 -11.62 -16.43
N GLN A 346 -17.57 -11.08 -17.50
CA GLN A 346 -18.81 -11.60 -18.09
C GLN A 346 -18.63 -13.06 -18.56
N SER A 347 -17.54 -13.35 -19.27
CA SER A 347 -17.21 -14.70 -19.74
C SER A 347 -17.05 -15.67 -18.57
N CYS A 348 -16.45 -15.22 -17.47
CA CYS A 348 -16.29 -16.04 -16.27
C CYS A 348 -17.62 -16.43 -15.61
N ILE A 349 -18.57 -15.50 -15.47
CA ILE A 349 -19.84 -15.76 -14.78
C ILE A 349 -20.88 -16.48 -15.66
N GLU A 350 -20.68 -16.51 -16.98
CA GLU A 350 -21.56 -17.19 -17.95
C GLU A 350 -21.09 -18.59 -18.34
N GLN A 351 -20.01 -19.08 -17.70
CA GLN A 351 -19.55 -20.46 -17.87
C GLN A 351 -20.66 -21.48 -17.55
N ASP A 352 -20.61 -22.64 -18.20
CA ASP A 352 -21.49 -23.76 -17.86
C ASP A 352 -20.97 -24.48 -16.62
N PHE A 353 -21.47 -24.04 -15.45
CA PHE A 353 -21.06 -24.61 -14.17
C PHE A 353 -21.64 -26.02 -13.91
N GLU A 354 -22.57 -26.56 -14.71
CA GLU A 354 -23.14 -27.89 -14.47
C GLU A 354 -22.43 -29.00 -15.26
N VAL A 355 -21.67 -28.65 -16.29
CA VAL A 355 -20.92 -29.59 -17.12
C VAL A 355 -19.55 -29.88 -16.50
N PHE A 356 -19.21 -31.16 -16.45
CA PHE A 356 -17.94 -31.68 -15.97
C PHE A 356 -17.16 -32.24 -17.15
N SER A 357 -16.14 -31.51 -17.62
CA SER A 357 -15.13 -32.11 -18.52
C SER A 357 -14.14 -32.88 -17.64
N GLY A 358 -14.46 -34.14 -17.37
CA GLY A 358 -13.49 -35.08 -16.83
C GLY A 358 -12.33 -35.20 -17.83
N GLY A 359 -11.12 -34.85 -17.39
CA GLY A 359 -9.93 -34.98 -18.20
C GLY A 359 -9.70 -36.42 -18.66
N ASP A 360 -9.22 -36.56 -19.89
CA ASP A 360 -8.63 -37.76 -20.48
C ASP A 360 -7.77 -38.52 -19.46
N VAL A 361 -8.20 -39.72 -19.06
CA VAL A 361 -7.42 -40.97 -18.97
C VAL A 361 -8.46 -42.07 -18.63
N ALA A 362 -9.10 -42.63 -19.65
CA ALA A 362 -9.47 -44.04 -19.57
C ALA A 362 -8.31 -44.77 -20.23
N GLU A 363 -7.48 -45.42 -19.41
CA GLU A 363 -6.55 -46.44 -19.90
C GLU A 363 -7.41 -47.52 -20.56
N ASP A 364 -7.33 -47.60 -21.89
CA ASP A 364 -7.75 -48.75 -22.67
C ASP A 364 -6.86 -49.94 -22.28
N ASP A 365 -7.17 -50.61 -21.17
CA ASP A 365 -6.74 -51.98 -20.95
C ASP A 365 -7.67 -52.90 -21.75
N GLU A 366 -7.36 -53.06 -23.04
CA GLU A 366 -7.83 -54.17 -23.85
C GLU A 366 -7.16 -55.46 -23.36
N ASP A 367 -7.85 -56.22 -22.51
CA ASP A 367 -7.60 -57.66 -22.32
C ASP A 367 -8.38 -58.44 -23.39
N PRO A 368 -7.72 -59.15 -24.33
CA PRO A 368 -8.40 -60.00 -25.30
C PRO A 368 -8.35 -61.44 -24.81
N ASP A 369 -9.37 -61.91 -24.08
CA ASP A 369 -9.70 -63.32 -24.13
C ASP A 369 -11.16 -63.59 -23.76
N GLY A 370 -11.84 -64.27 -24.69
CA GLY A 370 -13.28 -64.48 -24.68
C GLY A 370 -13.75 -65.59 -23.76
N SER A 371 -15.01 -65.49 -23.32
CA SER A 371 -15.93 -66.63 -23.32
C SER A 371 -17.38 -66.15 -23.20
N ASP A 372 -18.21 -66.75 -24.04
CA ASP A 372 -19.64 -66.51 -24.20
C ASP A 372 -20.44 -66.72 -22.90
N SER A 373 -21.41 -65.84 -22.66
CA SER A 373 -22.73 -66.28 -22.21
C SER A 373 -23.81 -65.20 -22.43
N GLU A 374 -24.71 -65.50 -23.36
CA GLU A 374 -25.95 -64.78 -23.58
C GLU A 374 -26.86 -64.85 -22.34
N ARG A 375 -27.34 -63.69 -21.85
CA ARG A 375 -28.70 -63.59 -21.31
C ARG A 375 -29.22 -62.16 -21.31
N GLY A 376 -30.41 -62.01 -21.89
CA GLY A 376 -31.01 -60.74 -22.27
C GLY A 376 -31.35 -59.78 -21.12
N GLY A 377 -31.29 -58.50 -21.45
CA GLY A 377 -31.75 -57.38 -20.65
C GLY A 377 -31.81 -56.13 -21.52
N ARG A 378 -32.95 -55.44 -21.49
CA ARG A 378 -33.35 -54.28 -22.29
C ARG A 378 -32.22 -53.27 -22.58
N ARG A 379 -32.03 -52.94 -23.86
CA ARG A 379 -31.24 -51.80 -24.33
C ARG A 379 -31.83 -50.49 -23.78
N ALA A 380 -31.26 -49.99 -22.69
CA ALA A 380 -31.23 -48.56 -22.43
C ALA A 380 -30.06 -47.99 -23.23
N SER A 381 -30.33 -46.99 -24.07
CA SER A 381 -29.34 -46.25 -24.84
C SER A 381 -28.31 -45.61 -23.90
N SER A 382 -27.08 -46.10 -23.91
CA SER A 382 -25.92 -45.49 -23.29
C SER A 382 -25.51 -44.24 -24.08
N SER A 383 -26.01 -43.07 -23.70
CA SER A 383 -25.36 -41.80 -24.01
C SER A 383 -24.16 -41.66 -23.09
N GLY A 384 -22.99 -41.36 -23.66
CA GLY A 384 -21.73 -41.12 -22.93
C GLY A 384 -21.95 -40.23 -21.71
N GLY A 385 -21.56 -40.73 -20.55
CA GLY A 385 -21.87 -40.14 -19.25
C GLY A 385 -21.02 -38.90 -18.96
N GLU A 386 -21.49 -37.74 -19.36
CA GLU A 386 -21.09 -36.48 -18.72
C GLU A 386 -21.66 -36.49 -17.29
N SER A 387 -20.79 -36.58 -16.29
CA SER A 387 -21.18 -36.51 -14.87
C SER A 387 -21.55 -35.08 -14.50
N ARG A 388 -22.84 -34.71 -14.52
CA ARG A 388 -23.29 -33.35 -14.17
C ARG A 388 -23.37 -33.14 -12.66
N ILE A 389 -22.97 -31.96 -12.19
CA ILE A 389 -23.19 -31.51 -10.80
C ILE A 389 -24.42 -30.59 -10.80
N ASP A 390 -25.45 -30.96 -10.05
CA ASP A 390 -26.66 -30.14 -9.91
C ASP A 390 -26.42 -28.99 -8.92
N ILE A 391 -26.12 -27.82 -9.46
CA ILE A 391 -25.89 -26.60 -8.68
C ILE A 391 -27.18 -25.83 -8.49
N ARG A 392 -27.97 -25.67 -9.55
CA ARG A 392 -29.17 -24.82 -9.58
C ARG A 392 -30.24 -25.27 -8.58
N THR A 393 -30.32 -26.57 -8.28
CA THR A 393 -31.28 -27.08 -7.28
C THR A 393 -30.69 -27.24 -5.88
N ASN A 394 -29.37 -27.13 -5.73
CA ASN A 394 -28.69 -27.30 -4.45
C ASN A 394 -28.91 -26.10 -3.51
N ARG A 395 -30.02 -26.13 -2.78
CA ARG A 395 -30.39 -25.08 -1.81
C ARG A 395 -29.37 -24.89 -0.70
N VAL A 396 -28.74 -25.97 -0.22
CA VAL A 396 -27.76 -25.91 0.88
C VAL A 396 -26.56 -25.07 0.47
N PHE A 397 -26.00 -25.34 -0.70
CA PHE A 397 -24.90 -24.56 -1.27
C PHE A 397 -25.30 -23.09 -1.53
N LEU A 398 -26.48 -22.86 -2.14
CA LEU A 398 -26.93 -21.50 -2.45
C LEU A 398 -27.22 -20.65 -1.20
N GLU A 399 -27.77 -21.25 -0.13
CA GLU A 399 -27.98 -20.59 1.16
C GLU A 399 -26.65 -20.26 1.85
N GLU A 400 -25.68 -21.16 1.80
CA GLU A 400 -24.33 -20.92 2.30
C GLU A 400 -23.65 -19.77 1.54
N PHE A 401 -23.79 -19.74 0.22
CA PHE A 401 -23.26 -18.66 -0.63
C PHE A 401 -23.83 -17.29 -0.22
N VAL A 402 -25.16 -17.21 0.02
CA VAL A 402 -25.83 -16.00 0.52
C VAL A 402 -25.32 -15.61 1.90
N HIS A 403 -25.12 -16.58 2.80
CA HIS A 403 -24.58 -16.34 4.14
C HIS A 403 -23.18 -15.73 4.06
N CYS A 404 -22.27 -16.32 3.28
CA CYS A 404 -20.91 -15.81 3.13
C CYS A 404 -20.89 -14.39 2.52
N ILE A 405 -21.68 -14.09 1.48
CA ILE A 405 -21.79 -12.71 0.96
C ILE A 405 -22.29 -11.75 2.05
N SER A 406 -23.33 -12.15 2.79
CA SER A 406 -23.94 -11.31 3.82
C SER A 406 -23.00 -10.99 4.97
N THR A 407 -22.17 -11.98 5.37
CA THR A 407 -21.14 -11.84 6.41
C THR A 407 -20.01 -10.95 5.93
N ARG A 408 -19.49 -11.17 4.71
CA ARG A 408 -18.45 -10.29 4.10
C ARG A 408 -18.93 -8.84 4.00
N LEU A 409 -20.15 -8.63 3.52
CA LEU A 409 -20.75 -7.31 3.45
C LEU A 409 -20.91 -6.67 4.82
N GLY A 410 -21.31 -7.45 5.84
CA GLY A 410 -21.42 -6.96 7.22
C GLY A 410 -20.08 -6.52 7.83
N ILE A 411 -19.00 -7.24 7.53
CA ILE A 411 -17.63 -6.87 7.94
C ILE A 411 -17.26 -5.52 7.30
N ALA A 412 -17.47 -5.38 5.99
CA ALA A 412 -17.16 -4.13 5.29
C ALA A 412 -18.03 -2.95 5.80
N GLU A 413 -19.33 -3.16 6.00
CA GLU A 413 -20.24 -2.15 6.55
C GLU A 413 -19.82 -1.67 7.95
N GLY A 414 -19.27 -2.55 8.78
CA GLY A 414 -18.80 -2.22 10.12
C GLY A 414 -17.42 -1.56 10.14
N ALA A 415 -16.54 -1.91 9.20
CA ALA A 415 -15.16 -1.43 9.16
C ALA A 415 -14.99 -0.10 8.42
N ILE A 416 -15.71 0.13 7.31
CA ILE A 416 -15.58 1.36 6.52
C ILE A 416 -15.94 2.58 7.37
N THR A 417 -15.11 3.63 7.32
CA THR A 417 -15.13 4.85 8.17
C THR A 417 -14.79 4.62 9.66
N SER A 418 -14.39 3.42 10.05
CA SER A 418 -13.97 3.11 11.43
C SER A 418 -12.45 3.26 11.62
N ALA A 419 -11.99 3.21 12.87
CA ALA A 419 -10.57 3.24 13.22
C ALA A 419 -9.80 1.94 12.86
N THR A 420 -10.48 0.94 12.29
CA THR A 420 -9.87 -0.34 11.87
C THR A 420 -9.96 -0.58 10.37
N GLU A 421 -10.45 0.40 9.59
CA GLU A 421 -10.49 0.29 8.11
C GLU A 421 -9.07 0.08 7.56
N THR A 422 -8.93 -0.94 6.73
CA THR A 422 -7.69 -1.29 6.04
C THR A 422 -7.94 -1.45 4.53
N PHE A 423 -8.58 -2.54 4.12
CA PHE A 423 -8.82 -2.90 2.71
C PHE A 423 -10.30 -3.19 2.42
N GLU A 424 -11.17 -3.07 3.41
CA GLU A 424 -12.58 -3.48 3.32
C GLU A 424 -13.36 -2.72 2.24
N ARG A 425 -12.91 -1.53 1.84
CA ARG A 425 -13.47 -0.77 0.72
C ARG A 425 -13.16 -1.43 -0.64
N ASN A 426 -11.95 -1.97 -0.82
CA ASN A 426 -11.57 -2.70 -2.04
C ASN A 426 -12.32 -4.04 -2.13
N ASP A 427 -12.50 -4.71 -1.00
CA ASP A 427 -13.24 -5.97 -0.87
C ASP A 427 -14.70 -5.90 -1.37
N LEU A 428 -15.29 -4.69 -1.46
CA LEU A 428 -16.62 -4.48 -2.01
C LEU A 428 -16.73 -4.89 -3.49
N VAL A 429 -15.66 -4.74 -4.27
CA VAL A 429 -15.63 -5.10 -5.70
C VAL A 429 -15.82 -6.60 -5.86
N GLY A 430 -15.01 -7.40 -5.15
CA GLY A 430 -15.13 -8.85 -5.14
C GLY A 430 -16.44 -9.34 -4.52
N THR A 431 -16.95 -8.65 -3.50
CA THR A 431 -18.25 -8.96 -2.89
C THR A 431 -19.42 -8.75 -3.86
N ALA A 432 -19.38 -7.69 -4.67
CA ALA A 432 -20.34 -7.48 -5.75
C ALA A 432 -20.21 -8.54 -6.85
N GLY A 433 -18.98 -8.92 -7.18
CA GLY A 433 -18.69 -10.04 -8.09
C GLY A 433 -19.34 -11.34 -7.62
N LEU A 434 -19.17 -11.70 -6.34
CA LEU A 434 -19.80 -12.88 -5.74
C LEU A 434 -21.32 -12.83 -5.83
N TYR A 435 -21.92 -11.67 -5.55
CA TYR A 435 -23.37 -11.50 -5.66
C TYR A 435 -23.88 -11.73 -7.09
N VAL A 436 -23.20 -11.17 -8.09
CA VAL A 436 -23.56 -11.38 -9.49
C VAL A 436 -23.37 -12.84 -9.90
N LEU A 437 -22.29 -13.49 -9.47
CA LEU A 437 -22.07 -14.92 -9.71
C LEU A 437 -23.20 -15.77 -9.10
N LEU A 438 -23.58 -15.51 -7.85
CA LEU A 438 -24.72 -16.17 -7.21
C LEU A 438 -26.01 -16.03 -8.05
N ARG A 439 -26.27 -14.85 -8.60
CA ARG A 439 -27.44 -14.62 -9.46
C ARG A 439 -27.41 -15.43 -10.75
N ARG A 440 -26.22 -15.75 -11.29
CA ARG A 440 -26.05 -16.63 -12.47
C ARG A 440 -26.18 -18.11 -12.11
N LEU A 441 -25.73 -18.51 -10.93
CA LEU A 441 -25.86 -19.89 -10.41
C LEU A 441 -27.31 -20.23 -10.04
N GLN A 442 -28.11 -19.25 -9.65
CA GLN A 442 -29.53 -19.45 -9.36
C GLN A 442 -30.37 -19.67 -10.64
N PRO A 443 -31.48 -20.41 -10.56
CA PRO A 443 -32.46 -20.49 -11.65
C PRO A 443 -33.01 -19.10 -12.04
N SER A 444 -33.17 -18.82 -13.33
CA SER A 444 -33.60 -17.51 -13.83
C SER A 444 -35.00 -17.07 -13.37
N ASN A 445 -35.82 -18.00 -12.87
CA ASN A 445 -37.16 -17.73 -12.32
C ASN A 445 -37.14 -17.29 -10.85
N VAL A 446 -36.01 -17.41 -10.14
CA VAL A 446 -35.89 -16.99 -8.74
C VAL A 446 -35.59 -15.48 -8.71
N PRO A 447 -36.46 -14.64 -8.12
CA PRO A 447 -36.20 -13.20 -8.02
C PRO A 447 -34.96 -12.91 -7.17
N ALA A 448 -34.34 -11.75 -7.39
CA ALA A 448 -33.24 -11.27 -6.56
C ALA A 448 -33.71 -11.05 -5.12
N ASP A 449 -32.85 -11.37 -4.15
CA ASP A 449 -33.10 -11.03 -2.75
C ASP A 449 -33.12 -9.49 -2.60
N PRO A 450 -34.28 -8.89 -2.32
CA PRO A 450 -34.40 -7.44 -2.25
C PRO A 450 -33.68 -6.86 -1.02
N VAL A 451 -33.46 -7.65 0.04
CA VAL A 451 -32.77 -7.20 1.25
C VAL A 451 -31.27 -7.11 0.98
N LEU A 452 -30.68 -8.19 0.46
CA LEU A 452 -29.25 -8.20 0.15
C LEU A 452 -28.89 -7.19 -0.95
N TYR A 453 -29.70 -7.09 -2.02
CA TYR A 453 -29.49 -6.08 -3.05
C TYR A 453 -29.56 -4.66 -2.49
N LYS A 454 -30.54 -4.37 -1.62
CA LYS A 454 -30.67 -3.07 -0.98
C LYS A 454 -29.45 -2.74 -0.12
N ARG A 455 -28.94 -3.70 0.67
CA ARG A 455 -27.71 -3.51 1.47
C ARG A 455 -26.51 -3.18 0.58
N LEU A 456 -26.30 -3.94 -0.50
CA LEU A 456 -25.24 -3.66 -1.47
C LEU A 456 -25.39 -2.26 -2.09
N TRP A 457 -26.60 -1.87 -2.49
CA TRP A 457 -26.88 -0.54 -3.03
C TRP A 457 -26.56 0.58 -2.04
N GLU A 458 -26.96 0.43 -0.78
CA GLU A 458 -26.80 1.45 0.26
C GLU A 458 -25.34 1.61 0.73
N THR A 459 -24.43 0.67 0.39
CA THR A 459 -22.98 0.84 0.67
C THR A 459 -22.39 2.12 0.09
N GLN A 460 -22.96 2.64 -1.00
CA GLN A 460 -22.55 3.89 -1.62
C GLN A 460 -22.64 5.10 -0.67
N THR A 461 -23.47 5.03 0.38
CA THR A 461 -23.58 6.09 1.39
C THR A 461 -22.31 6.25 2.22
N LYS A 462 -21.51 5.18 2.35
CA LYS A 462 -20.22 5.19 3.05
C LYS A 462 -19.03 5.20 2.10
N ALA A 463 -19.13 4.43 1.01
CA ALA A 463 -18.12 4.29 -0.02
C ALA A 463 -18.75 4.51 -1.41
N PRO A 464 -18.97 5.77 -1.83
CA PRO A 464 -19.65 6.08 -3.09
C PRO A 464 -18.87 5.58 -4.32
N CYS A 465 -17.56 5.41 -4.17
CA CYS A 465 -16.65 4.97 -5.20
C CYS A 465 -15.46 4.24 -4.58
N VAL A 466 -14.88 3.31 -5.34
CA VAL A 466 -13.70 2.53 -4.97
C VAL A 466 -12.65 2.72 -6.05
N THR A 467 -11.44 3.12 -5.69
CA THR A 467 -10.32 3.17 -6.64
C THR A 467 -9.74 1.78 -6.77
N ILE A 468 -9.81 1.23 -7.99
CA ILE A 468 -9.32 -0.13 -8.25
C ILE A 468 -7.87 -0.11 -8.74
N CYS A 469 -7.54 0.79 -9.68
CA CYS A 469 -6.19 0.88 -10.21
C CYS A 469 -5.89 2.29 -10.76
N GLY A 470 -4.81 2.93 -10.28
CA GLY A 470 -4.44 4.29 -10.70
C GLY A 470 -5.59 5.30 -10.54
N LYS A 471 -6.03 5.89 -11.66
CA LYS A 471 -7.16 6.84 -11.72
C LYS A 471 -8.55 6.17 -11.83
N ILE A 472 -8.60 4.85 -12.03
CA ILE A 472 -9.83 4.14 -12.40
C ILE A 472 -10.72 3.97 -11.16
N MET A 473 -11.93 4.49 -11.28
CA MET A 473 -12.96 4.43 -10.25
C MET A 473 -14.03 3.41 -10.62
N TRP A 474 -14.42 2.63 -9.63
CA TRP A 474 -15.53 1.70 -9.72
C TRP A 474 -16.66 2.11 -8.78
N TYR A 475 -17.88 1.87 -9.25
CA TYR A 475 -19.09 2.28 -8.57
C TYR A 475 -20.03 1.09 -8.42
N MET A 476 -20.33 0.74 -7.16
CA MET A 476 -21.24 -0.35 -6.81
C MET A 476 -22.60 -0.26 -7.53
N PRO A 477 -23.30 0.90 -7.55
CA PRO A 477 -24.61 0.98 -8.19
C PRO A 477 -24.55 0.72 -9.71
N ASP A 478 -23.54 1.27 -10.39
CA ASP A 478 -23.39 1.15 -11.84
C ASP A 478 -23.11 -0.32 -12.21
N PHE A 479 -22.29 -1.00 -11.40
CA PHE A 479 -22.00 -2.43 -11.56
C PHE A 479 -23.26 -3.30 -11.37
N LEU A 480 -24.05 -3.05 -10.33
CA LEU A 480 -25.29 -3.79 -10.08
C LEU A 480 -26.32 -3.58 -11.21
N LEU A 481 -26.47 -2.35 -11.70
CA LEU A 481 -27.37 -2.04 -12.81
C LEU A 481 -26.94 -2.74 -14.12
N LYS A 482 -25.63 -2.90 -14.35
CA LYS A 482 -25.11 -3.60 -15.53
C LYS A 482 -25.36 -5.11 -15.46
N TYR A 483 -25.02 -5.75 -14.35
CA TYR A 483 -24.95 -7.22 -14.28
C TYR A 483 -26.14 -7.91 -13.58
N SER A 484 -26.87 -7.20 -12.71
CA SER A 484 -28.02 -7.75 -11.98
C SER A 484 -29.08 -6.67 -11.72
N PRO A 485 -29.67 -6.05 -12.76
CA PRO A 485 -30.57 -4.92 -12.60
C PRO A 485 -31.82 -5.28 -11.76
N MET A 486 -32.09 -4.47 -10.74
CA MET A 486 -33.34 -4.53 -9.98
C MET A 486 -33.95 -3.13 -9.86
N THR A 487 -35.19 -2.96 -10.33
CA THR A 487 -35.93 -1.70 -10.23
C THR A 487 -36.76 -1.68 -8.95
N SER A 488 -36.38 -0.83 -7.99
CA SER A 488 -37.14 -0.64 -6.74
C SER A 488 -37.15 0.82 -6.33
N LYS A 489 -38.34 1.37 -6.07
CA LYS A 489 -38.51 2.74 -5.55
C LYS A 489 -38.04 2.92 -4.10
N LYS A 490 -37.66 1.83 -3.42
CA LYS A 490 -37.17 1.83 -2.03
C LYS A 490 -35.65 1.99 -1.92
N LEU A 491 -34.94 2.08 -3.05
CA LEU A 491 -33.50 2.24 -3.11
C LEU A 491 -33.14 3.72 -2.97
N HIS A 492 -32.32 4.02 -1.96
CA HIS A 492 -31.77 5.35 -1.71
C HIS A 492 -30.25 5.24 -1.58
N PRO A 493 -29.47 6.21 -2.11
CA PRO A 493 -29.87 7.30 -3.01
C PRO A 493 -30.48 6.79 -4.33
N THR A 494 -31.43 7.53 -4.89
CA THR A 494 -32.09 7.17 -6.16
C THR A 494 -31.38 7.78 -7.36
N ASP A 495 -30.94 9.05 -7.24
CA ASP A 495 -30.06 9.69 -8.21
C ASP A 495 -28.60 9.54 -7.76
N ILE A 496 -27.90 8.59 -8.40
CA ILE A 496 -26.54 8.22 -8.04
C ILE A 496 -25.54 9.33 -8.42
N VAL A 497 -25.76 10.02 -9.55
CA VAL A 497 -24.82 11.02 -10.06
C VAL A 497 -24.91 12.30 -9.23
N GLN A 498 -26.13 12.73 -8.91
CA GLN A 498 -26.35 13.88 -8.02
C GLN A 498 -25.77 13.62 -6.63
N PHE A 499 -25.99 12.41 -6.08
CA PHE A 499 -25.41 12.03 -4.79
C PHE A 499 -23.87 12.11 -4.80
N ARG A 500 -23.20 11.67 -5.87
CA ARG A 500 -21.73 11.78 -6.00
C ARG A 500 -21.25 13.23 -5.98
N ARG A 501 -21.97 14.15 -6.64
CA ARG A 501 -21.64 15.59 -6.63
C ARG A 501 -21.79 16.19 -5.23
N GLU A 502 -22.89 15.87 -4.55
CA GLU A 502 -23.13 16.33 -3.17
C GLU A 502 -22.09 15.76 -2.19
N TYR A 503 -21.73 14.49 -2.36
CA TYR A 503 -20.67 13.86 -1.58
C TYR A 503 -19.33 14.57 -1.78
N LEU A 504 -18.94 14.87 -3.03
CA LEU A 504 -17.70 15.59 -3.32
C LEU A 504 -17.67 16.97 -2.63
N HIS A 505 -18.77 17.72 -2.67
CA HIS A 505 -18.86 18.99 -1.95
C HIS A 505 -18.68 18.83 -0.43
N SER A 506 -19.29 17.81 0.17
CA SER A 506 -19.09 17.52 1.60
C SER A 506 -17.65 17.11 1.92
N LEU A 507 -17.00 16.39 1.00
CA LEU A 507 -15.61 15.96 1.13
C LEU A 507 -14.67 17.16 1.05
N ASP A 508 -14.87 18.07 0.10
CA ASP A 508 -14.09 19.31 -0.03
C ASP A 508 -14.08 20.16 1.25
N ASP A 509 -15.19 20.16 1.99
CA ASP A 509 -15.35 20.94 3.22
C ASP A 509 -14.73 20.23 4.44
N ALA A 510 -14.82 18.90 4.50
CA ALA A 510 -14.26 18.10 5.60
C ALA A 510 -12.75 17.85 5.47
N PHE A 511 -12.24 17.77 4.23
CA PHE A 511 -10.88 17.32 3.92
C PHE A 511 -9.77 18.05 4.71
N PRO A 512 -9.75 19.39 4.82
CA PRO A 512 -8.69 20.08 5.58
C PRO A 512 -8.64 19.68 7.07
N ALA A 513 -9.80 19.47 7.71
CA ALA A 513 -9.87 19.09 9.12
C ALA A 513 -9.44 17.63 9.33
N ASP A 514 -9.84 16.74 8.42
CA ASP A 514 -9.47 15.33 8.46
C ASP A 514 -7.95 15.13 8.26
N VAL A 515 -7.35 15.88 7.32
CA VAL A 515 -5.89 15.85 7.10
C VAL A 515 -5.13 16.39 8.30
N THR A 516 -5.63 17.46 8.93
CA THR A 516 -5.03 18.00 10.17
C THR A 516 -5.04 16.95 11.28
N THR A 517 -6.14 16.21 11.42
CA THR A 517 -6.26 15.10 12.37
C THR A 517 -5.28 13.98 12.05
N ALA A 518 -5.18 13.58 10.78
CA ALA A 518 -4.23 12.57 10.33
C ALA A 518 -2.77 12.98 10.57
N LYS A 519 -2.42 14.26 10.39
CA LYS A 519 -1.08 14.79 10.69
C LYS A 519 -0.75 14.73 12.18
N LEU A 520 -1.70 15.05 13.05
CA LEU A 520 -1.50 14.92 14.50
C LEU A 520 -1.32 13.45 14.93
N GLU A 521 -2.11 12.54 14.35
CA GLU A 521 -1.97 11.12 14.58
C GLU A 521 -0.63 10.57 14.09
N LEU A 522 -0.15 11.05 12.92
CA LEU A 522 1.19 10.75 12.41
C LEU A 522 2.25 11.15 13.43
N SER A 523 2.28 12.40 13.89
CA SER A 523 3.28 12.87 14.84
C SER A 523 3.30 12.02 16.12
N ALA A 524 2.13 11.69 16.66
CA ALA A 524 2.02 10.80 17.81
C ALA A 524 2.51 9.37 17.51
N TRP A 525 2.27 8.88 16.30
CA TRP A 525 2.74 7.57 15.85
C TRP A 525 4.26 7.54 15.64
N LEU A 526 4.85 8.57 15.02
CA LEU A 526 6.30 8.72 14.81
C LEU A 526 7.07 8.65 16.14
N VAL A 527 6.64 9.42 17.15
CA VAL A 527 7.25 9.43 18.49
C VAL A 527 7.18 8.05 19.16
N ARG A 528 6.06 7.34 18.99
CA ARG A 528 5.90 5.99 19.54
C ARG A 528 6.74 4.97 18.78
N MET A 529 6.80 5.04 17.46
CA MET A 529 7.68 4.19 16.65
C MET A 529 9.13 4.37 17.09
N GLU A 530 9.58 5.61 17.25
CA GLU A 530 10.89 5.89 17.82
C GLU A 530 11.07 5.27 19.20
N SER A 531 10.15 5.53 20.12
CA SER A 531 10.29 5.07 21.51
C SER A 531 10.32 3.54 21.64
N PHE A 532 9.53 2.81 20.84
CA PHE A 532 9.37 1.35 20.99
C PHE A 532 10.28 0.54 20.07
N PHE A 533 10.74 1.10 18.95
CA PHE A 533 11.69 0.46 18.03
C PHE A 533 13.11 1.01 18.24
N GLN A 534 13.62 0.82 19.45
CA GLN A 534 15.01 1.09 19.81
C GLN A 534 15.87 -0.17 19.66
N PRO A 535 17.18 -0.04 19.33
CA PRO A 535 18.11 -1.18 19.20
C PRO A 535 18.30 -1.98 20.49
N THR A 536 17.99 -1.40 21.66
CA THR A 536 18.09 -2.06 22.96
C THR A 536 16.73 -2.05 23.65
N THR A 537 16.30 -3.22 24.12
CA THR A 537 15.07 -3.40 24.91
C THR A 537 15.30 -3.25 26.42
N ARG A 538 16.54 -2.95 26.85
CA ARG A 538 16.87 -2.79 28.27
C ARG A 538 16.04 -1.65 28.89
N GLY A 539 15.21 -1.99 29.88
CA GLY A 539 14.36 -1.03 30.59
C GLY A 539 12.91 -0.92 30.09
N MET A 540 12.53 -1.65 29.03
CA MET A 540 11.16 -1.58 28.46
C MET A 540 10.09 -2.41 29.20
N GLY A 541 10.46 -3.10 30.29
CA GLY A 541 9.53 -3.91 31.09
C GLY A 541 9.31 -5.31 30.51
N ASP A 542 8.07 -5.80 30.56
CA ASP A 542 7.70 -7.13 30.07
C ASP A 542 7.86 -7.24 28.54
N ALA A 543 8.56 -8.30 28.10
CA ALA A 543 8.85 -8.56 26.69
C ALA A 543 7.57 -8.85 25.89
N SER A 544 6.61 -9.58 26.48
CA SER A 544 5.33 -9.86 25.83
C SER A 544 4.56 -8.57 25.58
N ARG A 545 4.41 -7.73 26.60
CA ARG A 545 3.79 -6.41 26.41
C ARG A 545 4.49 -5.56 25.34
N THR A 546 5.81 -5.55 25.32
CA THR A 546 6.60 -4.79 24.33
C THR A 546 6.34 -5.25 22.90
N LEU A 547 6.37 -6.56 22.66
CA LEU A 547 6.05 -7.15 21.36
C LEU A 547 4.61 -6.82 20.94
N SER A 548 3.64 -6.90 21.85
CA SER A 548 2.25 -6.57 21.54
C SER A 548 2.08 -5.11 21.11
N ILE A 549 2.77 -4.19 21.80
CA ILE A 549 2.79 -2.76 21.44
C ILE A 549 3.43 -2.56 20.06
N ARG A 550 4.59 -3.18 19.79
CA ARG A 550 5.28 -3.11 18.50
C ARG A 550 4.36 -3.58 17.36
N GLY A 551 3.73 -4.75 17.51
CA GLY A 551 2.78 -5.26 16.51
C GLY A 551 1.59 -4.31 16.28
N ASN A 552 1.05 -3.72 17.34
CA ASN A 552 -0.04 -2.74 17.22
C ASN A 552 0.42 -1.43 16.54
N LEU A 553 1.67 -1.00 16.74
CA LEU A 553 2.20 0.18 16.07
C LEU A 553 2.38 -0.05 14.57
N ILE A 554 2.80 -1.25 14.15
CA ILE A 554 2.87 -1.63 12.73
C ILE A 554 1.47 -1.51 12.10
N LEU A 555 0.46 -2.11 12.72
CA LEU A 555 -0.92 -2.05 12.22
C LEU A 555 -1.46 -0.62 12.19
N LYS A 556 -1.18 0.19 13.22
CA LYS A 556 -1.61 1.61 13.24
C LYS A 556 -0.98 2.42 12.11
N GLY A 557 0.28 2.17 11.78
CA GLY A 557 0.94 2.81 10.63
C GLY A 557 0.25 2.46 9.32
N LEU A 558 -0.08 1.18 9.13
CA LEU A 558 -0.81 0.70 7.95
C LEU A 558 -2.23 1.31 7.85
N ILE A 559 -2.99 1.32 8.95
CA ILE A 559 -4.34 1.91 9.01
C ILE A 559 -4.29 3.40 8.69
N LEU A 560 -3.33 4.14 9.27
CA LEU A 560 -3.15 5.57 9.01
C LEU A 560 -2.84 5.80 7.53
N ALA A 561 -1.90 5.05 6.95
CA ALA A 561 -1.54 5.16 5.54
C ALA A 561 -2.75 4.86 4.64
N LYS A 562 -3.48 3.77 4.89
CA LYS A 562 -4.66 3.42 4.08
C LYS A 562 -5.80 4.43 4.18
N ARG A 563 -6.04 5.00 5.37
CA ARG A 563 -7.02 6.06 5.54
C ARG A 563 -6.65 7.29 4.70
N VAL A 564 -5.39 7.74 4.79
CA VAL A 564 -4.89 8.91 4.04
C VAL A 564 -4.92 8.64 2.53
N GLN A 565 -4.45 7.48 2.07
CA GLN A 565 -4.50 7.08 0.67
C GLN A 565 -5.95 7.09 0.15
N THR A 566 -6.89 6.50 0.90
CA THR A 566 -8.31 6.47 0.52
C THR A 566 -8.90 7.86 0.40
N MET A 567 -8.59 8.76 1.34
CA MET A 567 -9.01 10.16 1.28
C MET A 567 -8.49 10.86 0.02
N MET A 568 -7.19 10.72 -0.28
CA MET A 568 -6.57 11.33 -1.46
C MET A 568 -7.14 10.77 -2.76
N HIS A 569 -7.20 9.45 -2.89
CA HIS A 569 -7.73 8.76 -4.08
C HIS A 569 -9.18 9.19 -4.32
N THR A 570 -10.02 9.17 -3.28
CA THR A 570 -11.43 9.54 -3.40
C THR A 570 -11.57 11.00 -3.83
N LEU A 571 -10.82 11.93 -3.23
CA LEU A 571 -10.88 13.35 -3.59
C LEU A 571 -10.43 13.59 -5.03
N VAL A 572 -9.18 13.22 -5.36
CA VAL A 572 -8.57 13.52 -6.67
C VAL A 572 -9.33 12.85 -7.80
N ASN A 573 -9.67 11.57 -7.66
CA ASN A 573 -10.34 10.84 -8.74
C ASN A 573 -11.82 11.22 -8.88
N LEU A 574 -12.51 11.68 -7.82
CA LEU A 574 -13.86 12.24 -7.98
C LEU A 574 -13.84 13.58 -8.71
N HIS A 575 -12.90 14.48 -8.40
CA HIS A 575 -12.73 15.71 -9.17
C HIS A 575 -12.43 15.42 -10.64
N LEU A 576 -11.55 14.46 -10.92
CA LEU A 576 -11.19 14.05 -12.28
C LEU A 576 -12.39 13.41 -13.02
N SER A 577 -13.07 12.45 -12.40
CA SER A 577 -14.20 11.74 -13.03
C SER A 577 -15.44 12.61 -13.23
N LEU A 578 -15.75 13.50 -12.29
CA LEU A 578 -16.89 14.42 -12.39
C LEU A 578 -16.57 15.71 -13.16
N GLN A 579 -15.30 15.91 -13.53
CA GLN A 579 -14.79 17.11 -14.21
C GLN A 579 -15.13 18.40 -13.43
N ILE A 580 -14.95 18.35 -12.11
CA ILE A 580 -15.18 19.48 -11.20
C ILE A 580 -13.83 20.01 -10.74
N PRO A 581 -13.50 21.30 -10.98
CA PRO A 581 -12.23 21.89 -10.53
C PRO A 581 -12.06 21.81 -9.01
N MET A 582 -10.84 21.48 -8.55
CA MET A 582 -10.50 21.47 -7.13
C MET A 582 -10.45 22.89 -6.55
N PRO A 583 -11.04 23.14 -5.36
CA PRO A 583 -10.94 24.43 -4.71
C PRO A 583 -9.54 24.67 -4.12
N LYS A 584 -9.04 25.91 -4.14
CA LYS A 584 -7.69 26.24 -3.61
C LYS A 584 -7.45 25.77 -2.16
N ARG A 585 -8.50 25.69 -1.34
CA ARG A 585 -8.42 25.24 0.06
C ARG A 585 -7.94 23.79 0.24
N VAL A 586 -8.08 22.93 -0.77
CA VAL A 586 -7.64 21.52 -0.68
C VAL A 586 -6.19 21.31 -1.11
N VAL A 587 -5.57 22.27 -1.81
CA VAL A 587 -4.19 22.16 -2.34
C VAL A 587 -3.20 21.83 -1.23
N ARG A 588 -3.19 22.62 -0.15
CA ARG A 588 -2.30 22.40 1.00
C ARG A 588 -2.53 21.09 1.74
N PRO A 589 -3.78 20.76 2.12
CA PRO A 589 -4.09 19.45 2.66
C PRO A 589 -3.63 18.30 1.75
N LEU A 590 -3.74 18.42 0.43
CA LEU A 590 -3.43 17.33 -0.49
C LEU A 590 -1.93 16.95 -0.50
N TYR A 591 -1.01 17.91 -0.62
CA TYR A 591 0.42 17.59 -0.51
C TYR A 591 0.83 17.26 0.93
N THR A 592 0.06 17.68 1.93
CA THR A 592 0.23 17.21 3.31
C THR A 592 -0.10 15.72 3.44
N CYS A 593 -1.06 15.20 2.67
CA CYS A 593 -1.29 13.77 2.63
C CYS A 593 -0.11 13.00 2.03
N ILE A 594 0.51 13.53 0.96
CA ILE A 594 1.75 12.94 0.38
C ILE A 594 2.85 12.88 1.45
N GLU A 595 3.06 13.98 2.19
CA GLU A 595 3.99 14.02 3.33
C GLU A 595 3.69 12.92 4.35
N ILE A 596 2.41 12.73 4.72
CA ILE A 596 2.04 11.70 5.70
C ILE A 596 2.39 10.30 5.20
N LEU A 597 2.05 9.98 3.95
CA LEU A 597 2.34 8.65 3.37
C LEU A 597 3.84 8.39 3.29
N GLN A 598 4.59 9.35 2.75
CA GLN A 598 6.04 9.23 2.60
C GLN A 598 6.76 9.18 3.95
N ALA A 599 6.29 9.92 4.97
CA ALA A 599 6.81 9.83 6.33
C ALA A 599 6.54 8.45 6.98
N VAL A 600 5.37 7.86 6.76
CA VAL A 600 5.08 6.50 7.25
C VAL A 600 6.04 5.50 6.61
N GLU A 601 6.16 5.51 5.28
CA GLU A 601 7.04 4.60 4.56
C GLU A 601 8.51 4.75 4.99
N PHE A 602 8.99 5.99 5.07
CA PHE A 602 10.33 6.31 5.54
C PHE A 602 10.62 5.71 6.93
N MET A 603 9.68 5.83 7.87
CA MET A 603 9.87 5.28 9.21
C MET A 603 10.05 3.77 9.23
N PHE A 604 9.27 3.04 8.43
CA PHE A 604 9.42 1.59 8.30
C PHE A 604 10.76 1.23 7.67
N ALA A 605 11.18 1.96 6.64
CA ALA A 605 12.49 1.76 6.03
C ALA A 605 13.64 2.02 7.00
N ARG A 606 13.60 3.14 7.74
CA ARG A 606 14.62 3.50 8.73
C ARG A 606 14.71 2.48 9.88
N LYS A 607 13.57 1.94 10.32
CA LYS A 607 13.51 0.92 11.38
C LYS A 607 13.62 -0.52 10.86
N ASN A 608 13.89 -0.72 9.57
CA ASN A 608 13.89 -2.04 8.93
C ASN A 608 14.80 -3.07 9.64
N PRO A 609 16.04 -2.74 10.08
CA PRO A 609 16.87 -3.71 10.82
C PRO A 609 16.23 -4.22 12.12
N ILE A 610 15.57 -3.34 12.88
CA ILE A 610 14.92 -3.68 14.16
C ILE A 610 13.60 -4.43 13.90
N LEU A 611 12.89 -4.06 12.84
CA LEU A 611 11.71 -4.79 12.38
C LEU A 611 12.08 -6.22 11.97
N ALA A 612 13.19 -6.39 11.25
CA ALA A 612 13.72 -7.69 10.86
C ALA A 612 13.97 -8.59 12.07
N GLU A 613 14.70 -8.07 13.07
CA GLU A 613 15.00 -8.79 14.31
C GLU A 613 13.75 -9.17 15.11
N SER A 614 12.75 -8.30 15.16
CA SER A 614 11.56 -8.51 16.01
C SER A 614 10.40 -9.24 15.32
N SER A 615 10.38 -9.31 13.98
CA SER A 615 9.27 -9.84 13.18
C SER A 615 8.80 -11.24 13.60
N SER A 616 9.69 -12.22 13.64
CA SER A 616 9.36 -13.61 14.02
C SER A 616 8.82 -13.71 15.45
N HIS A 617 9.36 -12.90 16.38
CA HIS A 617 8.90 -12.84 17.76
C HIS A 617 7.49 -12.22 17.89
N LEU A 618 7.18 -11.20 17.08
CA LEU A 618 5.84 -10.61 17.02
C LEU A 618 4.81 -11.63 16.54
N LEU A 619 5.12 -12.33 15.45
CA LEU A 619 4.25 -13.35 14.89
C LEU A 619 4.04 -14.50 15.87
N ARG A 620 5.11 -14.99 16.51
CA ARG A 620 5.02 -16.08 17.50
C ARG A 620 4.21 -15.69 18.73
N GLN A 621 4.27 -14.43 19.16
CA GLN A 621 3.42 -13.96 20.26
C GLN A 621 1.93 -14.03 19.88
N VAL A 622 1.56 -13.55 18.70
CA VAL A 622 0.16 -13.59 18.22
C VAL A 622 -0.29 -15.05 18.07
N ALA A 623 0.57 -15.90 17.50
CA ALA A 623 0.31 -17.33 17.37
C ALA A 623 0.08 -18.02 18.72
N HIS A 624 0.90 -17.70 19.73
CA HIS A 624 0.73 -18.23 21.08
C HIS A 624 -0.59 -17.76 21.72
N SER A 625 -0.93 -16.48 21.58
CA SER A 625 -2.23 -15.96 22.04
C SER A 625 -3.39 -16.67 21.36
N LEU A 626 -3.31 -16.92 20.05
CA LEU A 626 -4.34 -17.65 19.30
C LEU A 626 -4.47 -19.09 19.80
N PHE A 627 -3.36 -19.83 19.97
CA PHE A 627 -3.41 -21.21 20.40
C PHE A 627 -3.96 -21.38 21.83
N SER A 628 -3.79 -20.38 22.69
CA SER A 628 -4.32 -20.41 24.06
C SER A 628 -5.84 -20.59 24.13
N PHE A 629 -6.56 -20.16 23.08
CA PHE A 629 -8.01 -20.35 22.95
C PHE A 629 -8.39 -21.78 22.57
N PHE A 630 -7.60 -22.44 21.72
CA PHE A 630 -7.88 -23.80 21.24
C PHE A 630 -7.33 -24.89 22.15
N ARG A 631 -6.37 -24.58 23.02
CA ARG A 631 -5.77 -25.55 23.95
C ARG A 631 -6.78 -26.24 24.89
N PRO A 632 -7.74 -25.53 25.53
CA PRO A 632 -8.77 -26.19 26.35
C PRO A 632 -9.69 -27.06 25.51
N LEU A 633 -10.01 -26.63 24.29
CA LEU A 633 -10.83 -27.37 23.35
C LEU A 633 -10.16 -28.70 22.96
N LYS A 634 -8.85 -28.69 22.66
CA LYS A 634 -8.08 -29.90 22.36
C LYS A 634 -8.19 -30.93 23.49
N ALA A 635 -7.90 -30.52 24.72
CA ALA A 635 -7.91 -31.40 25.89
C ALA A 635 -9.30 -32.05 26.12
N HIS A 636 -10.38 -31.34 25.80
CA HIS A 636 -11.73 -31.88 25.87
C HIS A 636 -12.06 -32.82 24.71
N LEU A 637 -11.63 -32.49 23.49
CA LEU A 637 -11.90 -33.29 22.29
C LEU A 637 -11.17 -34.64 22.29
N GLU A 638 -9.95 -34.69 22.82
CA GLU A 638 -9.21 -35.95 23.05
C GLU A 638 -9.99 -36.92 23.94
N ALA A 639 -10.84 -36.41 24.85
CA ALA A 639 -11.71 -37.21 25.69
C ALA A 639 -13.04 -37.61 25.01
N SER A 640 -13.56 -36.79 24.07
CA SER A 640 -14.93 -36.97 23.50
C SER A 640 -15.02 -37.74 22.17
N LYS A 641 -13.89 -38.16 21.57
CA LYS A 641 -13.81 -38.94 20.32
C LYS A 641 -14.47 -38.30 19.07
N LYS A 642 -14.54 -36.97 18.99
CA LYS A 642 -14.89 -36.25 17.74
C LYS A 642 -13.64 -36.06 16.87
N PHE A 643 -13.45 -36.95 15.89
CA PHE A 643 -12.21 -37.01 15.10
C PHE A 643 -11.97 -35.79 14.18
N ASP A 644 -13.01 -35.21 13.57
CA ASP A 644 -12.81 -34.11 12.59
C ASP A 644 -12.38 -32.79 13.24
N VAL A 645 -13.06 -32.38 14.32
CA VAL A 645 -12.73 -31.15 15.04
C VAL A 645 -11.37 -31.29 15.74
N LEU A 646 -11.06 -32.49 16.24
CA LEU A 646 -9.74 -32.78 16.80
C LEU A 646 -8.65 -32.66 15.73
N ALA A 647 -8.87 -33.20 14.52
CA ALA A 647 -7.94 -33.06 13.39
C ALA A 647 -7.68 -31.58 13.05
N ALA A 648 -8.73 -30.75 13.01
CA ALA A 648 -8.60 -29.31 12.80
C ALA A 648 -7.75 -28.63 13.88
N VAL A 649 -7.99 -28.94 15.16
CA VAL A 649 -7.20 -28.38 16.27
C VAL A 649 -5.76 -28.88 16.27
N THR A 650 -5.49 -30.11 15.82
CA THR A 650 -4.13 -30.62 15.64
C THR A 650 -3.39 -29.85 14.55
N VAL A 651 -4.01 -29.61 13.39
CA VAL A 651 -3.41 -28.77 12.32
C VAL A 651 -3.14 -27.34 12.81
N LEU A 652 -4.07 -26.74 13.57
CA LEU A 652 -3.86 -25.43 14.18
C LEU A 652 -2.62 -25.43 15.10
N GLU A 653 -2.47 -26.45 15.94
CA GLU A 653 -1.33 -26.56 16.84
C GLU A 653 -0.02 -26.71 16.08
N ASP A 654 0.02 -27.58 15.08
CA ASP A 654 1.22 -27.86 14.31
C ASP A 654 1.70 -26.59 13.59
N ILE A 655 0.79 -25.86 12.93
CA ILE A 655 1.11 -24.60 12.24
C ILE A 655 1.57 -23.53 13.23
N LEU A 656 0.86 -23.35 14.36
CA LEU A 656 1.17 -22.29 15.32
C LEU A 656 2.46 -22.55 16.12
N ASN A 657 2.85 -23.82 16.32
CA ASN A 657 4.07 -24.19 17.03
C ASN A 657 5.30 -24.32 16.12
N SER A 658 5.13 -24.73 14.87
CA SER A 658 6.24 -24.90 13.91
C SER A 658 6.59 -23.64 13.13
N GLY A 659 5.63 -22.70 12.98
CA GLY A 659 5.82 -21.49 12.19
C GLY A 659 6.63 -20.40 12.89
N GLU A 660 7.86 -20.17 12.43
CA GLU A 660 8.61 -18.93 12.72
C GLU A 660 8.25 -17.80 11.73
N SER A 661 7.70 -18.18 10.58
CA SER A 661 7.16 -17.30 9.53
C SER A 661 5.78 -17.81 9.11
N PHE A 662 4.86 -16.91 8.81
CA PHE A 662 3.50 -17.25 8.38
C PHE A 662 3.27 -16.74 6.97
N SER A 663 3.41 -17.62 5.98
CA SER A 663 3.05 -17.31 4.59
C SER A 663 1.53 -17.26 4.39
N TYR A 664 1.10 -16.87 3.18
CA TYR A 664 -0.32 -16.88 2.81
C TYR A 664 -0.94 -18.28 2.91
N THR A 665 -0.23 -19.33 2.49
CA THR A 665 -0.69 -20.73 2.61
C THR A 665 -0.89 -21.12 4.08
N HIS A 666 0.10 -20.89 4.95
CA HIS A 666 0.02 -21.23 6.36
C HIS A 666 -1.19 -20.56 7.02
N ILE A 667 -1.41 -19.28 6.75
CA ILE A 667 -2.55 -18.53 7.30
C ILE A 667 -3.87 -19.04 6.73
N THR A 668 -3.92 -19.42 5.46
CA THR A 668 -5.14 -19.96 4.83
C THR A 668 -5.51 -21.32 5.42
N VAL A 669 -4.54 -22.23 5.57
CA VAL A 669 -4.76 -23.53 6.22
C VAL A 669 -5.19 -23.33 7.68
N LEU A 670 -4.52 -22.42 8.39
CA LEU A 670 -4.86 -22.05 9.76
C LEU A 670 -6.31 -21.53 9.87
N ASP A 671 -6.72 -20.64 8.98
CA ASP A 671 -8.07 -20.04 8.99
C ASP A 671 -9.13 -21.11 8.67
N LEU A 672 -8.92 -21.93 7.63
CA LEU A 672 -9.82 -23.04 7.30
C LEU A 672 -9.98 -24.02 8.48
N ALA A 673 -8.89 -24.38 9.15
CA ALA A 673 -8.93 -25.22 10.33
C ALA A 673 -9.63 -24.53 11.51
N ALA A 674 -9.44 -23.22 11.68
CA ALA A 674 -10.13 -22.43 12.70
C ALA A 674 -11.65 -22.41 12.49
N GLN A 675 -12.13 -22.24 11.24
CA GLN A 675 -13.57 -22.27 10.95
C GLN A 675 -14.22 -23.59 11.37
N ILE A 676 -13.50 -24.71 11.24
CA ILE A 676 -13.96 -26.04 11.67
C ILE A 676 -13.84 -26.21 13.18
N ALA A 677 -12.78 -25.69 13.80
CA ALA A 677 -12.58 -25.77 15.24
C ALA A 677 -13.59 -24.92 16.04
N MET A 678 -14.11 -23.84 15.46
CA MET A 678 -15.03 -22.90 16.12
C MET A 678 -16.50 -23.32 16.07
N ILE A 679 -16.83 -24.47 15.47
CA ILE A 679 -18.21 -24.97 15.43
C ILE A 679 -18.73 -25.18 16.86
N SER A 680 -19.74 -24.41 17.27
CA SER A 680 -20.51 -24.70 18.48
C SER A 680 -21.67 -25.65 18.12
N PRO A 681 -21.70 -26.88 18.66
CA PRO A 681 -22.78 -27.82 18.38
C PRO A 681 -24.12 -27.45 19.03
N ASP A 682 -24.16 -26.41 19.88
CA ASP A 682 -25.38 -26.00 20.61
C ASP A 682 -26.20 -24.90 19.90
N ASN A 683 -25.68 -24.26 18.84
CA ASN A 683 -26.42 -23.18 18.15
C ASN A 683 -27.45 -23.67 17.11
N GLY A 684 -27.57 -25.00 16.91
CA GLY A 684 -28.53 -25.59 15.96
C GLY A 684 -29.91 -25.93 16.54
N SER A 685 -30.16 -25.71 17.83
CA SER A 685 -31.39 -26.13 18.52
C SER A 685 -32.26 -24.97 19.02
N ALA A 686 -32.29 -23.84 18.30
CA ALA A 686 -33.32 -22.82 18.49
C ALA A 686 -34.65 -23.23 17.83
N ALA A 687 -35.21 -24.40 18.20
CA ALA A 687 -36.63 -24.79 18.07
C ALA A 687 -36.81 -26.31 18.33
N SER A 688 -36.72 -26.75 19.58
CA SER A 688 -37.53 -27.90 20.03
C SER A 688 -37.78 -27.78 21.52
N GLU A 689 -39.04 -27.49 21.85
CA GLU A 689 -39.57 -27.48 23.21
C GLU A 689 -39.55 -28.88 23.86
N LYS A 690 -39.45 -28.83 25.20
CA LYS A 690 -39.91 -29.79 26.24
C LYS A 690 -39.01 -31.00 26.59
N GLY A 691 -38.48 -30.94 27.82
CA GLY A 691 -38.74 -31.98 28.82
C GLY A 691 -37.53 -32.79 29.31
N SER A 692 -37.31 -32.68 30.63
CA SER A 692 -36.62 -33.59 31.57
C SER A 692 -35.08 -33.72 31.56
N ASP A 693 -34.53 -33.17 32.64
CA ASP A 693 -33.59 -33.76 33.61
C ASP A 693 -32.18 -34.24 33.22
N LEU A 694 -31.21 -33.55 33.84
CA LEU A 694 -29.93 -34.03 34.36
C LEU A 694 -28.89 -34.52 33.33
N ASP A 695 -28.12 -33.58 32.77
CA ASP A 695 -26.67 -33.54 33.04
C ASP A 695 -26.09 -32.15 32.69
N ALA A 696 -25.24 -31.62 33.55
CA ALA A 696 -24.58 -30.33 33.36
C ALA A 696 -23.50 -30.43 32.29
N THR A 697 -23.90 -30.50 31.02
CA THR A 697 -23.00 -30.37 29.88
C THR A 697 -22.58 -28.91 29.75
N VAL A 698 -21.30 -28.65 30.00
CA VAL A 698 -20.66 -27.34 29.79
C VAL A 698 -20.82 -27.00 28.29
N PRO A 699 -21.23 -25.76 27.94
CA PRO A 699 -21.45 -25.37 26.54
C PRO A 699 -20.22 -25.71 25.68
N MET A 700 -20.43 -26.48 24.62
CA MET A 700 -19.36 -27.10 23.82
C MET A 700 -18.84 -26.15 22.72
N GLY A 701 -18.83 -24.84 22.97
CA GLY A 701 -18.39 -23.79 22.04
C GLY A 701 -17.46 -22.78 22.70
N LEU A 702 -16.58 -22.18 21.90
CA LEU A 702 -15.73 -21.08 22.35
C LEU A 702 -16.62 -19.88 22.75
N LYS A 703 -16.56 -19.45 24.01
CA LYS A 703 -17.39 -18.33 24.53
C LYS A 703 -17.17 -16.99 23.82
N ASP A 704 -16.04 -16.83 23.12
CA ASP A 704 -15.65 -15.64 22.34
C ASP A 704 -15.10 -16.03 20.96
N ALA A 705 -15.92 -16.59 20.07
CA ALA A 705 -15.49 -16.98 18.72
C ALA A 705 -14.98 -15.81 17.85
N GLY A 706 -15.27 -14.55 18.22
CA GLY A 706 -14.78 -13.37 17.50
C GLY A 706 -13.31 -13.02 17.77
N GLU A 707 -12.74 -13.39 18.91
CA GLU A 707 -11.34 -13.05 19.25
C GLU A 707 -10.31 -13.85 18.44
N PRO A 708 -10.46 -15.17 18.23
CA PRO A 708 -9.59 -15.92 17.32
C PRO A 708 -9.56 -15.34 15.90
N VAL A 709 -10.71 -14.92 15.37
CA VAL A 709 -10.82 -14.29 14.04
C VAL A 709 -10.01 -12.99 13.98
N LYS A 710 -10.09 -12.14 15.01
CA LYS A 710 -9.27 -10.92 15.11
C LYS A 710 -7.78 -11.21 15.18
N LEU A 711 -7.38 -12.27 15.88
CA LEU A 711 -5.97 -12.68 15.97
C LEU A 711 -5.44 -13.24 14.65
N ILE A 712 -6.25 -14.00 13.90
CA ILE A 712 -5.92 -14.47 12.55
C ILE A 712 -5.79 -13.27 11.59
N TRP A 713 -6.72 -12.31 11.65
CA TRP A 713 -6.61 -11.05 10.90
C TRP A 713 -5.32 -10.30 11.23
N LYS A 714 -4.99 -10.16 12.52
CA LYS A 714 -3.77 -9.51 12.97
C LYS A 714 -2.52 -10.25 12.47
N LEU A 715 -2.52 -11.59 12.50
CA LEU A 715 -1.43 -12.41 11.98
C LEU A 715 -1.26 -12.23 10.46
N ARG A 716 -2.37 -12.14 9.71
CA ARG A 716 -2.39 -11.89 8.26
C ARG A 716 -1.84 -10.52 7.90
N LEU A 717 -2.14 -9.48 8.67
CA LEU A 717 -1.60 -8.15 8.41
C LEU A 717 -0.12 -8.03 8.83
N LEU A 718 0.30 -8.67 9.91
CA LEU A 718 1.68 -8.60 10.40
C LEU A 718 2.66 -9.46 9.60
N SER A 719 2.21 -10.53 8.96
CA SER A 719 3.07 -11.38 8.12
C SER A 719 3.51 -10.69 6.83
N ASP A 720 2.65 -9.85 6.24
CA ASP A 720 2.88 -9.18 4.96
C ASP A 720 2.82 -7.64 5.07
N PHE A 721 3.17 -7.10 6.24
CA PHE A 721 3.02 -5.66 6.50
C PHE A 721 3.86 -4.80 5.53
N GLN A 722 5.06 -5.24 5.16
CA GLN A 722 5.98 -4.46 4.31
C GLN A 722 5.42 -4.26 2.89
N ARG A 723 4.76 -5.27 2.29
CA ARG A 723 4.09 -5.10 0.99
C ARG A 723 2.88 -4.18 1.12
N LYS A 724 2.07 -4.42 2.15
CA LYS A 724 0.83 -3.68 2.41
C LYS A 724 1.07 -2.19 2.65
N ILE A 725 2.15 -1.85 3.35
CA ILE A 725 2.54 -0.45 3.60
C ILE A 725 3.03 0.20 2.31
N ARG A 726 3.89 -0.45 1.51
CA ARG A 726 4.31 0.07 0.20
C ARG A 726 3.10 0.37 -0.68
N GLY A 727 2.18 -0.59 -0.83
CA GLY A 727 0.94 -0.38 -1.59
C GLY A 727 -0.05 0.60 -0.94
N ALA A 728 0.13 0.97 0.33
CA ALA A 728 -0.64 2.03 1.00
C ALA A 728 -0.02 3.42 0.82
N CYS A 729 1.30 3.50 0.64
CA CYS A 729 2.04 4.76 0.51
C CYS A 729 2.30 5.16 -0.96
N ASP A 730 2.09 4.24 -1.90
CA ASP A 730 2.23 4.46 -3.34
C ASP A 730 1.37 5.65 -3.83
N CYS A 731 2.06 6.70 -4.28
CA CYS A 731 1.50 7.92 -4.83
C CYS A 731 1.53 7.97 -6.36
N SER A 732 1.79 6.86 -7.05
CA SER A 732 1.91 6.79 -8.52
C SER A 732 0.69 7.30 -9.29
N PHE A 733 -0.50 7.30 -8.68
CA PHE A 733 -1.72 7.83 -9.29
C PHE A 733 -1.65 9.34 -9.60
N PHE A 734 -0.76 10.11 -8.95
CA PHE A 734 -0.54 11.52 -9.29
C PHE A 734 0.03 11.73 -10.68
N TYR A 735 0.54 10.69 -11.34
CA TYR A 735 0.92 10.77 -12.76
C TYR A 735 -0.20 11.36 -13.64
N TRP A 736 -1.47 11.02 -13.33
CA TRP A 736 -2.65 11.48 -14.06
C TRP A 736 -3.05 12.93 -13.73
N SER A 737 -2.50 13.48 -12.65
CA SER A 737 -2.72 14.84 -12.18
C SER A 737 -1.39 15.56 -11.90
N ARG A 738 -0.36 15.23 -12.69
CA ARG A 738 1.03 15.66 -12.48
C ARG A 738 1.22 17.19 -12.44
N GLU A 739 0.33 17.93 -13.11
CA GLU A 739 0.29 19.39 -13.10
C GLU A 739 0.08 19.99 -11.71
N LEU A 740 -0.38 19.20 -10.74
CA LEU A 740 -0.48 19.63 -9.34
C LEU A 740 0.87 19.90 -8.68
N LEU A 741 1.99 19.44 -9.28
CA LEU A 741 3.32 19.69 -8.73
C LEU A 741 3.64 21.19 -8.69
N HIS A 742 3.31 21.95 -9.74
CA HIS A 742 3.51 23.41 -9.80
C HIS A 742 2.88 24.14 -8.60
N PRO A 743 1.55 24.09 -8.37
CA PRO A 743 0.94 24.78 -7.25
C PRO A 743 1.37 24.24 -5.88
N PHE A 744 1.84 23.00 -5.78
CA PHE A 744 2.39 22.46 -4.53
C PHE A 744 3.75 23.09 -4.20
N LEU A 745 4.68 23.11 -5.16
CA LEU A 745 6.00 23.70 -4.97
C LEU A 745 5.92 25.22 -4.80
N ALA A 746 5.05 25.89 -5.55
CA ALA A 746 4.79 27.32 -5.40
C ALA A 746 4.28 27.69 -3.99
N ASP A 747 3.34 26.93 -3.41
CA ASP A 747 2.87 27.17 -2.04
C ASP A 747 3.98 26.90 -1.01
N LEU A 748 4.79 25.85 -1.20
CA LEU A 748 5.92 25.52 -0.33
C LEU A 748 7.05 26.56 -0.40
N TYR A 749 7.31 27.17 -1.54
CA TYR A 749 8.29 28.26 -1.68
C TYR A 749 7.89 29.53 -0.92
N ASN A 750 6.58 29.71 -0.70
CA ASN A 750 6.07 30.82 0.09
C ASN A 750 6.09 30.53 1.61
N GLN A 751 6.59 29.37 2.03
CA GLN A 751 6.66 28.94 3.42
C GLN A 751 8.07 28.41 3.78
N PRO A 752 9.05 29.30 4.01
CA PRO A 752 10.44 28.89 4.23
C PRO A 752 10.63 27.90 5.37
N GLU A 753 9.90 28.06 6.48
CA GLU A 753 9.92 27.15 7.64
C GLU A 753 9.58 25.69 7.27
N GLN A 754 8.92 25.49 6.13
CA GLN A 754 8.44 24.20 5.65
C GLN A 754 9.26 23.65 4.47
N ALA A 755 10.44 24.21 4.20
CA ALA A 755 11.33 23.80 3.11
C ALA A 755 11.60 22.27 3.10
N ASN A 756 11.73 21.65 4.27
CA ASN A 756 11.94 20.20 4.43
C ASN A 756 10.81 19.33 3.85
N ARG A 757 9.65 19.91 3.51
CA ARG A 757 8.52 19.18 2.94
C ARG A 757 8.67 18.92 1.43
N ILE A 758 9.51 19.70 0.74
CA ILE A 758 9.71 19.62 -0.71
C ILE A 758 10.14 18.20 -1.11
N GLN A 759 11.11 17.64 -0.42
CA GLN A 759 11.62 16.28 -0.66
C GLN A 759 10.55 15.18 -0.52
N TYR A 760 9.55 15.33 0.35
CA TYR A 760 8.45 14.37 0.46
C TYR A 760 7.47 14.48 -0.70
N VAL A 761 7.14 15.71 -1.11
CA VAL A 761 6.25 15.94 -2.25
C VAL A 761 6.91 15.41 -3.51
N VAL A 762 8.18 15.78 -3.76
CA VAL A 762 8.96 15.26 -4.90
C VAL A 762 9.06 13.73 -4.83
N GLY A 763 9.35 13.16 -3.66
CA GLY A 763 9.37 11.71 -3.44
C GLY A 763 8.07 11.01 -3.85
N GLY A 764 6.92 11.53 -3.43
CA GLY A 764 5.62 10.97 -3.80
C GLY A 764 5.31 11.08 -5.30
N PHE A 765 5.77 12.13 -5.99
CA PHE A 765 5.62 12.22 -7.46
C PHE A 765 6.54 11.25 -8.20
N LEU A 766 7.71 10.91 -7.62
CA LEU A 766 8.64 9.93 -8.18
C LEU A 766 8.11 8.48 -8.09
N ASP A 767 7.11 8.18 -7.25
CA ASP A 767 6.46 6.86 -7.21
C ASP A 767 5.86 6.46 -8.57
N ALA A 768 5.46 7.44 -9.39
CA ALA A 768 4.95 7.22 -10.74
C ALA A 768 5.95 6.49 -11.65
N ILE A 769 7.25 6.49 -11.35
CA ILE A 769 8.26 5.77 -12.13
C ILE A 769 7.95 4.26 -12.19
N LYS A 770 7.41 3.66 -11.11
CA LYS A 770 6.99 2.25 -11.11
C LYS A 770 5.94 1.99 -12.19
N LEU A 771 4.95 2.88 -12.30
CA LEU A 771 3.87 2.79 -13.28
C LEU A 771 4.42 2.98 -14.70
N LEU A 772 5.29 3.98 -14.91
CA LEU A 772 5.85 4.33 -16.22
C LEU A 772 6.69 3.20 -16.84
N ARG A 773 7.42 2.43 -16.02
CA ARG A 773 8.14 1.24 -16.48
C ARG A 773 7.22 0.17 -17.08
N GLY A 774 5.93 0.24 -16.78
CA GLY A 774 4.89 -0.61 -17.36
C GLY A 774 4.61 -0.37 -18.85
N ALA A 775 5.14 0.67 -19.50
CA ALA A 775 4.87 1.02 -20.90
C ALA A 775 5.46 0.01 -21.94
N GLN A 776 5.04 -1.26 -21.90
CA GLN A 776 5.59 -2.37 -22.69
C GLN A 776 5.33 -2.30 -24.20
N HIS A 777 4.51 -1.37 -24.70
CA HIS A 777 4.27 -1.18 -26.15
C HIS A 777 5.48 -0.59 -26.85
N GLU A 778 6.44 -0.06 -26.09
CA GLU A 778 7.64 0.58 -26.60
C GLU A 778 8.87 -0.32 -26.47
N THR A 779 9.85 -0.09 -27.35
CA THR A 779 11.11 -0.86 -27.30
C THR A 779 12.00 -0.42 -26.14
N ASP A 780 11.89 0.84 -25.74
CA ASP A 780 12.67 1.45 -24.68
C ASP A 780 11.74 2.23 -23.74
N ASN A 781 11.38 1.58 -22.62
CA ASN A 781 10.48 2.14 -21.62
C ASN A 781 11.16 3.24 -20.78
N GLU A 782 12.50 3.30 -20.78
CA GLU A 782 13.24 4.33 -20.04
C GLU A 782 12.96 5.73 -20.61
N LEU A 783 12.53 5.84 -21.87
CA LEU A 783 12.11 7.11 -22.46
C LEU A 783 10.93 7.75 -21.71
N TYR A 784 9.99 6.96 -21.21
CA TYR A 784 8.87 7.47 -20.40
C TYR A 784 9.34 7.96 -19.03
N VAL A 785 10.25 7.19 -18.42
CA VAL A 785 10.83 7.51 -17.11
C VAL A 785 11.64 8.80 -17.21
N ASN A 786 12.51 8.92 -18.21
CA ASN A 786 13.35 10.09 -18.43
C ASN A 786 12.52 11.34 -18.71
N ALA A 787 11.53 11.27 -19.61
CA ALA A 787 10.68 12.42 -19.92
C ALA A 787 9.90 12.92 -18.70
N TYR A 788 9.42 12.02 -17.84
CA TYR A 788 8.73 12.40 -16.61
C TYR A 788 9.68 12.90 -15.51
N ALA A 789 10.89 12.33 -15.42
CA ALA A 789 11.93 12.82 -14.51
C ALA A 789 12.39 14.24 -14.89
N GLU A 790 12.57 14.51 -16.19
CA GLU A 790 12.88 15.84 -16.71
C GLU A 790 11.77 16.84 -16.41
N PHE A 791 10.50 16.43 -16.48
CA PHE A 791 9.38 17.26 -16.03
C PHE A 791 9.47 17.62 -14.54
N ILE A 792 9.70 16.64 -13.66
CA ILE A 792 9.82 16.94 -12.22
C ILE A 792 10.99 17.90 -11.97
N GLU A 793 12.11 17.70 -12.67
CA GLU A 793 13.30 18.57 -12.60
C GLU A 793 12.97 19.99 -13.09
N SER A 794 12.24 20.14 -14.20
CA SER A 794 11.85 21.46 -14.73
C SER A 794 10.93 22.21 -13.78
N VAL A 795 9.92 21.55 -13.19
CA VAL A 795 9.02 22.19 -12.22
C VAL A 795 9.77 22.62 -10.96
N LEU A 796 10.74 21.82 -10.51
CA LEU A 796 11.57 22.16 -9.35
C LEU A 796 12.49 23.35 -9.66
N GLU A 797 13.04 23.41 -10.87
CA GLU A 797 13.86 24.53 -11.34
C GLU A 797 13.03 25.83 -11.39
N GLU A 798 11.86 25.80 -12.04
CA GLU A 798 10.98 26.95 -12.23
C GLU A 798 10.41 27.50 -10.91
N GLU A 799 9.88 26.62 -10.05
CA GLU A 799 9.14 27.05 -8.86
C GLU A 799 10.04 27.30 -7.64
N ILE A 800 11.16 26.58 -7.52
CA ILE A 800 12.06 26.67 -6.35
C ILE A 800 13.40 27.31 -6.72
N VAL A 801 14.17 26.73 -7.63
CA VAL A 801 15.58 27.11 -7.84
C VAL A 801 15.70 28.52 -8.41
N GLU A 802 14.99 28.83 -9.48
CA GLU A 802 15.02 30.15 -10.10
C GLU A 802 14.55 31.24 -9.14
N ASN A 803 13.46 30.98 -8.43
CA ASN A 803 12.91 31.94 -7.47
C ASN A 803 13.87 32.16 -6.30
N LEU A 804 14.51 31.11 -5.79
CA LEU A 804 15.53 31.20 -4.73
C LEU A 804 16.75 31.99 -5.19
N CYS A 805 17.24 31.73 -6.41
CA CYS A 805 18.38 32.46 -6.99
C CYS A 805 18.08 33.96 -7.11
N LYS A 806 16.90 34.31 -7.66
CA LYS A 806 16.44 35.70 -7.82
C LYS A 806 16.27 36.38 -6.46
N ASP A 807 15.65 35.72 -5.49
CA ASP A 807 15.39 36.29 -4.16
C ASP A 807 16.69 36.52 -3.35
N VAL A 808 17.65 35.58 -3.40
CA VAL A 808 18.96 35.74 -2.75
C VAL A 808 19.74 36.88 -3.42
N GLU A 809 19.79 36.93 -4.74
CA GLU A 809 20.47 38.02 -5.46
C GLU A 809 19.84 39.38 -5.14
N ASN A 810 18.50 39.48 -5.18
CA ASN A 810 17.78 40.70 -4.88
C ASN A 810 18.01 41.17 -3.45
N ASP A 811 17.99 40.26 -2.48
CA ASP A 811 18.28 40.59 -1.08
C ASP A 811 19.71 41.12 -0.90
N LEU A 812 20.72 40.47 -1.49
CA LEU A 812 22.11 40.93 -1.46
C LEU A 812 22.25 42.31 -2.12
N ARG A 813 21.61 42.49 -3.28
CA ARG A 813 21.66 43.73 -4.07
C ARG A 813 21.01 44.88 -3.30
N LEU A 814 19.83 44.67 -2.71
CA LEU A 814 19.14 45.68 -1.90
C LEU A 814 19.96 46.06 -0.67
N HIS A 815 20.57 45.09 0.01
CA HIS A 815 21.38 45.36 1.18
C HIS A 815 22.63 46.18 0.83
N VAL A 816 23.37 45.82 -0.22
CA VAL A 816 24.55 46.59 -0.64
C VAL A 816 24.17 47.97 -1.18
N HIS A 817 23.10 48.09 -1.97
CA HIS A 817 22.68 49.39 -2.49
C HIS A 817 22.06 50.30 -1.43
N SER A 818 21.40 49.77 -0.40
CA SER A 818 20.89 50.58 0.73
C SER A 818 22.02 51.29 1.51
N VAL A 819 23.24 50.76 1.46
CA VAL A 819 24.42 51.40 2.05
C VAL A 819 24.98 52.51 1.16
N HIS A 820 24.73 52.45 -0.15
CA HIS A 820 25.32 53.35 -1.15
C HIS A 820 24.35 54.40 -1.73
N LEU A 821 23.04 54.22 -1.55
CA LEU A 821 21.98 55.04 -2.13
C LEU A 821 20.96 55.46 -1.06
N ASP A 822 20.91 56.75 -0.73
CA ASP A 822 20.10 57.35 0.35
C ASP A 822 18.56 57.16 0.24
N HIS A 823 18.07 56.57 -0.86
CA HIS A 823 16.65 56.38 -1.16
C HIS A 823 16.22 54.91 -1.16
N LEU A 824 17.11 53.98 -0.81
CA LEU A 824 16.81 52.55 -0.70
C LEU A 824 17.02 52.09 0.75
N ASP A 825 15.97 51.55 1.35
CA ASP A 825 16.03 50.98 2.70
C ASP A 825 16.43 49.50 2.65
N ALA A 826 17.24 49.07 3.62
CA ALA A 826 17.58 47.66 3.78
C ALA A 826 16.32 46.80 4.03
N PRO A 827 16.30 45.53 3.60
CA PRO A 827 15.16 44.63 3.85
C PRO A 827 14.83 44.56 5.34
N ASN A 828 13.59 44.94 5.70
CA ASN A 828 13.17 44.93 7.10
C ASN A 828 12.75 43.50 7.52
N PRO A 829 13.45 42.86 8.47
CA PRO A 829 13.12 41.51 8.93
C PRO A 829 11.75 41.43 9.63
N LYS A 830 11.16 42.56 10.03
CA LYS A 830 9.81 42.64 10.63
C LYS A 830 8.70 42.86 9.61
N SER A 831 9.03 42.93 8.32
CA SER A 831 8.01 43.04 7.25
C SER A 831 7.29 41.71 7.09
N ALA A 832 5.98 41.76 6.79
CA ALA A 832 5.16 40.57 6.62
C ALA A 832 5.59 39.69 5.42
N ASP A 833 6.30 40.29 4.46
CA ASP A 833 6.74 39.65 3.23
C ASP A 833 8.20 39.14 3.31
N PHE A 834 8.85 39.24 4.47
CA PHE A 834 10.24 38.79 4.64
C PHE A 834 10.34 37.26 4.61
N LYS A 835 10.99 36.72 3.57
CA LYS A 835 11.27 35.28 3.45
C LYS A 835 12.61 34.94 4.09
N VAL A 836 12.58 34.00 5.02
CA VAL A 836 13.78 33.51 5.70
C VAL A 836 14.45 32.43 4.84
N LEU A 837 15.28 32.85 3.88
CA LEU A 837 15.81 31.97 2.82
C LEU A 837 16.80 30.88 3.30
N HIS A 838 17.38 31.00 4.50
CA HIS A 838 18.36 30.02 5.00
C HIS A 838 17.78 28.60 5.08
N TYR A 839 16.47 28.47 5.37
CA TYR A 839 15.80 27.17 5.41
C TYR A 839 15.93 26.38 4.11
N TYR A 840 15.97 27.04 2.95
CA TYR A 840 16.17 26.39 1.66
C TYR A 840 17.63 26.06 1.38
N LEU A 841 18.57 26.92 1.81
CA LEU A 841 20.01 26.73 1.62
C LEU A 841 20.60 25.67 2.56
N ASP A 842 19.95 25.43 3.69
CA ASP A 842 20.32 24.40 4.67
C ASP A 842 19.65 23.05 4.37
N LEU A 843 18.82 22.97 3.33
CA LEU A 843 18.25 21.70 2.87
C LEU A 843 19.36 20.73 2.44
N ARG A 844 19.18 19.47 2.81
CA ARG A 844 19.97 18.38 2.24
C ARG A 844 19.66 18.23 0.74
N PRO A 845 20.59 17.67 -0.05
CA PRO A 845 20.36 17.46 -1.48
C PRO A 845 19.07 16.68 -1.75
N ILE A 846 18.20 17.25 -2.56
CA ILE A 846 16.92 16.66 -2.94
C ILE A 846 17.20 15.52 -3.92
N ARG A 847 16.66 14.33 -3.64
CA ARG A 847 16.83 13.16 -4.49
C ARG A 847 15.87 13.22 -5.68
N LEU A 848 16.43 13.12 -6.88
CA LEU A 848 15.71 13.02 -8.16
C LEU A 848 16.06 11.68 -8.83
N HIS A 849 15.39 11.34 -9.94
CA HIS A 849 15.68 10.10 -10.65
C HIS A 849 17.12 10.08 -11.20
N GLY A 850 18.00 9.30 -10.57
CA GLY A 850 19.41 9.17 -10.97
C GLY A 850 20.29 10.40 -10.70
N LYS A 851 19.76 11.43 -10.05
CA LYS A 851 20.45 12.70 -9.77
C LYS A 851 20.14 13.20 -8.35
N THR A 852 20.93 14.15 -7.87
CA THR A 852 20.67 14.86 -6.62
C THR A 852 20.79 16.36 -6.87
N LEU A 853 19.82 17.14 -6.39
CA LEU A 853 19.80 18.60 -6.50
C LEU A 853 20.22 19.23 -5.17
N ASP A 854 21.37 19.90 -5.15
CA ASP A 854 21.82 20.70 -4.01
C ASP A 854 21.52 22.18 -4.26
N LEU A 855 20.51 22.71 -3.55
CA LEU A 855 20.07 24.10 -3.70
C LEU A 855 21.19 25.11 -3.37
N ARG A 856 22.02 24.83 -2.36
CA ARG A 856 23.14 25.71 -2.00
C ARG A 856 24.14 25.80 -3.14
N GLN A 857 24.46 24.66 -3.75
CA GLN A 857 25.39 24.60 -4.87
C GLN A 857 24.85 25.35 -6.09
N HIS A 858 23.57 25.18 -6.42
CA HIS A 858 22.93 25.88 -7.54
C HIS A 858 22.93 27.41 -7.34
N VAL A 859 22.53 27.89 -6.16
CA VAL A 859 22.55 29.33 -5.84
C VAL A 859 23.97 29.90 -5.90
N THR A 860 24.96 29.15 -5.38
CA THR A 860 26.38 29.52 -5.47
C THR A 860 26.82 29.70 -6.92
N HIS A 861 26.54 28.71 -7.76
CA HIS A 861 26.92 28.73 -9.16
C HIS A 861 26.22 29.86 -9.95
N TYR A 862 24.94 30.11 -9.65
CA TYR A 862 24.17 31.20 -10.24
C TYR A 862 24.78 32.57 -9.90
N LEU A 863 25.09 32.82 -8.62
CA LEU A 863 25.69 34.09 -8.18
C LEU A 863 27.10 34.27 -8.78
N GLU A 864 27.93 33.22 -8.79
CA GLU A 864 29.25 33.27 -9.41
C GLU A 864 29.18 33.62 -10.90
N SER A 865 28.33 32.92 -11.64
CA SER A 865 28.15 33.14 -13.09
C SER A 865 27.59 34.54 -13.36
N THR A 866 26.61 34.98 -12.58
CA THR A 866 25.99 36.30 -12.71
C THR A 866 26.97 37.42 -12.38
N PHE A 867 27.68 37.33 -11.25
CA PHE A 867 28.66 38.34 -10.86
C PHE A 867 29.83 38.40 -11.86
N TYR A 868 30.30 37.25 -12.35
CA TYR A 868 31.31 37.21 -13.39
C TYR A 868 30.81 37.90 -14.67
N ASN A 869 29.66 37.47 -15.20
CA ASN A 869 29.09 38.02 -16.44
C ASN A 869 28.83 39.53 -16.31
N LEU A 870 28.22 39.99 -15.22
CA LEU A 870 27.97 41.43 -15.01
C LEU A 870 29.27 42.23 -14.88
N THR A 871 30.29 41.69 -14.19
CA THR A 871 31.61 42.34 -14.12
C THR A 871 32.30 42.40 -15.49
N THR A 872 32.10 41.41 -16.38
CA THR A 872 32.65 41.48 -17.74
C THR A 872 31.99 42.54 -18.61
N VAL A 873 30.70 42.84 -18.38
CA VAL A 873 29.99 43.91 -19.10
C VAL A 873 30.39 45.28 -18.54
N VAL A 874 30.50 45.40 -17.23
CA VAL A 874 30.81 46.65 -16.53
C VAL A 874 31.95 46.45 -15.54
N LEU A 875 33.18 46.66 -16.02
CA LEU A 875 34.40 46.41 -15.23
C LEU A 875 34.51 47.24 -13.95
N HIS A 876 33.85 48.40 -13.85
CA HIS A 876 33.93 49.27 -12.68
C HIS A 876 33.07 48.81 -11.49
N ASP A 877 32.08 47.95 -11.73
CA ASP A 877 31.18 47.43 -10.69
C ASP A 877 31.77 46.24 -9.92
N TRP A 878 33.03 45.86 -10.23
CA TRP A 878 33.75 44.77 -9.57
C TRP A 878 33.76 44.89 -8.05
N LYS A 879 33.81 46.13 -7.52
CA LYS A 879 33.85 46.39 -6.08
C LYS A 879 32.50 46.09 -5.42
N THR A 880 31.40 46.50 -6.04
CA THR A 880 30.04 46.23 -5.57
C THR A 880 29.74 44.73 -5.57
N TYR A 881 30.15 44.01 -6.62
CA TYR A 881 30.02 42.55 -6.64
C TYR A 881 30.95 41.84 -5.64
N GLY A 882 32.12 42.41 -5.35
CA GLY A 882 33.00 41.94 -4.27
C GLY A 882 32.37 42.11 -2.88
N GLU A 883 31.67 43.22 -2.64
CA GLU A 883 30.92 43.45 -1.41
C GLU A 883 29.70 42.53 -1.29
N MET A 884 28.95 42.32 -2.38
CA MET A 884 27.86 41.34 -2.43
C MET A 884 28.35 39.92 -2.15
N ARG A 885 29.55 39.55 -2.64
CA ARG A 885 30.19 38.26 -2.33
C ARG A 885 30.45 38.09 -0.84
N ASN A 886 31.09 39.08 -0.21
CA ASN A 886 31.37 39.02 1.23
C ASN A 886 30.07 38.91 2.03
N LEU A 887 29.05 39.68 1.65
CA LEU A 887 27.74 39.62 2.28
C LEU A 887 27.05 38.26 2.08
N ALA A 888 27.19 37.62 0.91
CA ALA A 888 26.65 36.28 0.66
C ALA A 888 27.28 35.24 1.60
N ASN A 889 28.58 35.35 1.84
CA ASN A 889 29.27 34.49 2.80
C ASN A 889 28.82 34.77 4.24
N ASP A 890 28.74 36.03 4.65
CA ASP A 890 28.38 36.40 6.02
C ASP A 890 26.92 36.10 6.36
N LYS A 891 25.99 36.33 5.42
CA LYS A 891 24.55 36.18 5.63
C LYS A 891 24.04 34.76 5.40
N TYR A 892 24.57 34.06 4.40
CA TYR A 892 24.06 32.77 3.94
C TYR A 892 25.08 31.63 4.01
N GLY A 893 26.33 31.92 4.39
CA GLY A 893 27.42 30.93 4.36
C GLY A 893 27.75 30.46 2.94
N LEU A 894 27.52 31.29 1.93
CA LEU A 894 27.83 30.99 0.52
C LEU A 894 29.26 31.43 0.19
N SER A 895 30.16 30.47 0.04
CA SER A 895 31.55 30.74 -0.36
C SER A 895 31.65 30.80 -1.88
N LEU A 896 31.59 32.02 -2.45
CA LEU A 896 31.75 32.24 -3.89
C LEU A 896 33.24 32.38 -4.28
N ALA A 897 33.61 31.85 -5.44
CA ALA A 897 34.95 31.97 -6.01
C ALA A 897 35.31 33.41 -6.40
N ASP A 898 36.61 33.73 -6.40
CA ASP A 898 37.10 35.05 -6.77
C ASP A 898 37.00 35.36 -8.27
N ASN A 899 36.60 36.59 -8.61
CA ASN A 899 36.58 37.06 -9.99
C ASN A 899 38.02 37.42 -10.37
N HIS A 900 38.76 36.48 -10.97
CA HIS A 900 40.13 36.69 -11.46
C HIS A 900 40.20 37.57 -12.73
N LEU A 901 39.27 38.52 -12.90
CA LEU A 901 39.25 39.45 -14.02
C LEU A 901 40.35 40.52 -13.86
N PRO A 902 41.00 40.96 -14.95
CA PRO A 902 42.01 42.00 -14.90
C PRO A 902 41.40 43.31 -14.41
N MET A 903 41.79 43.71 -13.18
CA MET A 903 41.36 44.93 -12.52
C MET A 903 42.09 46.13 -13.14
N GLY A 904 41.66 46.60 -14.31
CA GLY A 904 42.29 47.71 -15.03
C GLY A 904 41.28 48.75 -15.50
N SER A 905 41.58 50.04 -15.29
CA SER A 905 40.90 51.12 -16.01
C SER A 905 41.11 50.96 -17.51
N LEU A 906 40.18 51.47 -18.30
CA LEU A 906 40.23 51.54 -19.77
C LEU A 906 41.43 52.34 -20.35
N ASP A 907 42.42 52.69 -19.52
CA ASP A 907 43.65 53.39 -19.93
C ASP A 907 44.85 52.40 -20.00
N GLN A 908 44.70 51.38 -20.86
CA GLN A 908 45.80 50.67 -21.50
C GLN A 908 45.63 50.66 -23.01
#